data_AF-A0A7L0CRF7-F1
#
_entry.id   AF-A0A7L0CRF7-F1
#
_cell.length_a   1.000
_cell.length_b   1.000
_cell.length_c   1.000
_cell.angle_alpha   90.00
_cell.angle_beta   90.00
_cell.angle_gamma   90.00
#
_symmetry.space_group_name_H-M   'P 1'
#
loop_
_entity.id
_entity.type
_entity.pdbx_description
1 polymer ?
#
loop_
_entity_poly.entity_id
_entity_poly.type
_entity_poly.pdbx_seq_one_letter_code
_entity_poly.pdbx_strand_id
1 'polypeptide(L)'
;LFIGVMLQRSGLFWLAVLITLWVSSSAQDGDKEEETTFDLLQISNINRKTIGAKVFRGPDPTTPAYRFIRFDHIPPCKPEKLKKIVKLIRQNEGFILSATLRQDRQSRGTILALEGPGISERQFEIISNGRANTLDLIYWVDGSQNVISLEDVDLADSQWKNLTVQITGENYNLYVGCDLIDSFILEEPFYEQLKAENSRMYVAKGSIRENHFRGLLQNIQLIFDTSIEDVLRKKGCQRSQSTEVNTINESTEILHLSPAVTTEYVGEKPEKKVEFCDRSCEELGTMFTELTGLRIVVNNLADNLQKVSEENQIMWELIGPNKTLKNQSVCWQDGRVFADNESWIVDSCTKCTCQDSKIVCHQITCPAVSCADPSFVEGECCPVCSHSDDSEEGWSPWSDWTKCSVTCGSGTQMRGRSCDVTRSACTGPHIQTRMCSFKKCDHRIRQDGGWSHWSPWSSCSVTCGVGNITRIRLCNSPIPQMGGKNCVGNGRETEKCEKVPCPVNGQWGPWSPWSACTVTCGGGIRERSRLCNSPEPQYGGKPCVGDTKQHDMCNKKDCPIDGCLSNPCFPGAECNSYPDGSWSCGPCPAGYLGNGTVCEDLDECIAVSDVCFKVNQVHRCVNTNPGFHCLPCPPRYKGSQPYGVGLEVAKTEKQVCEPENPCKDKTHSCHKSAECIYLGHFSDPMYKCECRTGYAGDGRICGEDSDLDGWPNNNLVCAANATYHCVKDNCPLLPNSGQEDFDKDGKGDACDEDDDNDGVEDDKDNCPLLFNPRQFDYDKDEVGDRCDNCPYVHNPAQIDTDNNGEGDSCAVDIDGDDIFNERDNCPYVYNTDQSDTDGDGVGDQCDNCPLMHNPDQTDADNDLVGDQCDNNEDIDEDGHQNNQDNCPYIPNANQADHDKDGKGDACDPDDDNDGVPDDRDNCRLRYNPEQEDSDGDGRGDICKDDFDNDNVPDIYDVCPENNAISETDFRKFQMVPLDPKGTAQIDPNWVIRHQGKELVQTANSDPGIAVGYDEFSSVDFSGTFYVNTDRDDDYAGFVFGYQSSSRFYVLMWKQVTQTYWEDKPTRAYGYSGVSLKVVNSTTGTGEHLRNALWHTGNTPGQVRTLWHDPKNIGWKDYTAYRWHLIHRPKTGLIKVLVYEGKQVMVDSGPIYDTTFAGGRLGLFVFSQEMVYFSDLKYECRG
;
A
#
# COMPACT_ATOMS: atom_id res chain seq x y z
N LEU A 1 -18.69 29.98 -76.16
CA LEU A 1 -19.28 31.26 -76.64
C LEU A 1 -19.75 32.05 -75.43
N PHE A 2 -19.81 33.38 -75.54
CA PHE A 2 -20.32 34.31 -74.52
C PHE A 2 -21.86 34.30 -74.44
N ILE A 3 -22.41 34.68 -73.27
CA ILE A 3 -23.79 35.18 -73.04
C ILE A 3 -24.89 34.10 -73.20
N GLY A 4 -25.91 33.96 -72.35
CA GLY A 4 -26.51 34.86 -71.35
C GLY A 4 -27.99 35.13 -71.70
N VAL A 5 -28.80 35.67 -70.76
CA VAL A 5 -30.29 35.80 -70.79
C VAL A 5 -30.98 34.52 -70.24
N MET A 6 -31.49 34.48 -68.99
CA MET A 6 -32.72 35.12 -68.44
C MET A 6 -34.02 34.61 -69.12
N LEU A 7 -35.18 34.42 -68.50
CA LEU A 7 -35.71 34.43 -67.11
C LEU A 7 -37.00 33.56 -67.19
N GLN A 8 -37.55 32.90 -66.16
CA GLN A 8 -38.52 33.45 -65.21
C GLN A 8 -39.49 32.34 -64.77
N ARG A 9 -39.59 32.01 -63.48
CA ARG A 9 -40.89 31.69 -62.84
C ARG A 9 -40.78 31.80 -61.31
N SER A 10 -41.26 32.94 -60.83
CA SER A 10 -41.42 33.32 -59.42
C SER A 10 -42.44 32.42 -58.71
N GLY A 11 -42.11 31.98 -57.49
CA GLY A 11 -42.98 31.06 -56.75
C GLY A 11 -42.64 30.84 -55.28
N LEU A 12 -42.03 31.80 -54.56
CA LEU A 12 -42.06 31.89 -53.10
C LEU A 12 -41.61 33.28 -52.63
N PHE A 13 -42.58 34.19 -52.54
CA PHE A 13 -42.53 35.44 -51.79
C PHE A 13 -43.18 35.15 -50.44
N TRP A 14 -42.45 35.14 -49.32
CA TRP A 14 -42.97 35.41 -47.94
C TRP A 14 -41.86 35.41 -46.86
N LEU A 15 -40.72 36.05 -47.14
CA LEU A 15 -39.75 36.52 -46.13
C LEU A 15 -38.78 37.52 -46.80
N ALA A 16 -39.14 38.81 -46.79
CA ALA A 16 -38.40 39.86 -47.49
C ALA A 16 -38.56 41.25 -46.85
N VAL A 17 -38.18 41.35 -45.58
CA VAL A 17 -37.95 42.56 -44.76
C VAL A 17 -36.91 42.11 -43.71
N LEU A 18 -35.72 42.68 -43.49
CA LEU A 18 -35.08 43.91 -43.96
C LEU A 18 -33.54 43.66 -44.00
N ILE A 19 -32.85 43.86 -45.13
CA ILE A 19 -31.38 43.86 -45.21
C ILE A 19 -30.97 45.06 -46.07
N THR A 20 -29.97 45.83 -45.61
CA THR A 20 -29.43 47.08 -46.22
C THR A 20 -30.47 48.21 -46.35
N LEU A 21 -30.21 49.48 -46.01
CA LEU A 21 -29.07 50.20 -45.42
C LEU A 21 -29.67 51.37 -44.61
N TRP A 22 -28.95 51.92 -43.63
CA TRP A 22 -28.78 53.38 -43.45
C TRP A 22 -27.52 53.65 -42.63
N VAL A 23 -26.96 54.85 -42.79
CA VAL A 23 -25.52 55.13 -42.61
C VAL A 23 -25.32 56.29 -41.63
N SER A 24 -24.21 56.23 -40.86
CA SER A 24 -23.61 57.32 -40.05
C SER A 24 -24.44 57.86 -38.85
N SER A 25 -23.87 58.20 -37.69
CA SER A 25 -22.46 58.24 -37.24
C SER A 25 -22.36 58.27 -35.70
N SER A 26 -21.34 57.63 -35.10
CA SER A 26 -20.32 58.30 -34.26
C SER A 26 -19.40 57.30 -33.51
N ALA A 27 -18.10 57.49 -33.71
CA ALA A 27 -16.91 57.06 -32.95
C ALA A 27 -16.99 56.14 -31.70
N GLN A 28 -16.14 55.09 -31.75
CA GLN A 28 -15.38 54.35 -30.71
C GLN A 28 -15.42 52.85 -31.06
N ASP A 29 -14.39 52.02 -30.83
CA ASP A 29 -12.94 52.21 -30.63
C ASP A 29 -12.26 50.99 -31.31
N GLY A 30 -10.93 50.97 -31.49
CA GLY A 30 -10.26 49.85 -32.17
C GLY A 30 -10.28 48.57 -31.34
N ASP A 31 -11.01 47.54 -31.80
CA ASP A 31 -10.97 46.21 -31.19
C ASP A 31 -9.55 45.65 -31.21
N LYS A 32 -9.07 45.27 -30.03
CA LYS A 32 -7.77 44.63 -29.83
C LYS A 32 -7.97 43.13 -29.96
N GLU A 33 -7.31 42.50 -30.92
CA GLU A 33 -7.14 41.04 -30.90
C GLU A 33 -6.46 40.65 -29.57
N GLU A 34 -7.14 39.84 -28.76
CA GLU A 34 -6.57 39.36 -27.51
C GLU A 34 -5.52 38.28 -27.80
N GLU A 35 -4.25 38.67 -27.80
CA GLU A 35 -3.10 37.78 -27.91
C GLU A 35 -3.13 36.67 -26.82
N THR A 36 -3.41 35.42 -27.22
CA THR A 36 -3.58 34.23 -26.35
C THR A 36 -2.35 33.33 -26.25
N THR A 37 -1.29 33.60 -27.01
CA THR A 37 -0.03 32.82 -27.00
C THR A 37 1.16 33.72 -26.75
N PHE A 38 2.06 33.33 -25.85
CA PHE A 38 3.17 34.13 -25.35
C PHE A 38 4.51 33.39 -25.46
N ASP A 39 5.35 33.78 -26.44
CA ASP A 39 6.74 33.30 -26.54
C ASP A 39 7.62 33.93 -25.44
N LEU A 40 8.09 33.11 -24.51
CA LEU A 40 8.82 33.58 -23.33
C LEU A 40 10.26 34.00 -23.65
N LEU A 41 10.87 33.47 -24.71
CA LEU A 41 12.20 33.89 -25.17
C LEU A 41 12.13 35.29 -25.80
N GLN A 42 11.11 35.53 -26.64
CA GLN A 42 10.86 36.82 -27.28
C GLN A 42 10.43 37.90 -26.26
N ILE A 43 9.55 37.56 -25.32
CA ILE A 43 9.07 38.49 -24.30
C ILE A 43 10.19 38.90 -23.33
N SER A 44 11.09 37.97 -23.00
CA SER A 44 12.31 38.24 -22.21
C SER A 44 13.42 38.95 -23.00
N ASN A 45 13.25 39.19 -24.31
CA ASN A 45 14.28 39.75 -25.19
C ASN A 45 15.58 38.91 -25.22
N ILE A 46 15.46 37.59 -25.14
CA ILE A 46 16.57 36.65 -25.29
C ILE A 46 16.90 36.54 -26.79
N ASN A 47 18.09 36.99 -27.16
CA ASN A 47 18.55 37.07 -28.55
C ASN A 47 20.08 36.87 -28.64
N ARG A 48 20.66 36.91 -29.85
CA ARG A 48 22.11 36.72 -30.10
C ARG A 48 23.05 37.67 -29.33
N LYS A 49 22.53 38.78 -28.77
CA LYS A 49 23.28 39.78 -27.98
C LYS A 49 23.06 39.65 -26.46
N THR A 50 22.22 38.73 -26.01
CA THR A 50 21.90 38.55 -24.58
C THR A 50 23.10 37.97 -23.84
N ILE A 51 23.61 38.72 -22.86
CA ILE A 51 24.77 38.31 -22.06
C ILE A 51 24.36 37.07 -21.25
N GLY A 52 25.00 35.93 -21.51
CA GLY A 52 24.70 34.67 -20.83
C GLY A 52 23.90 33.66 -21.65
N ALA A 53 23.47 33.98 -22.88
CA ALA A 53 22.90 33.01 -23.81
C ALA A 53 23.70 32.95 -25.13
N LYS A 54 23.87 31.76 -25.72
CA LYS A 54 24.44 31.56 -27.07
C LYS A 54 23.41 30.88 -27.97
N VAL A 55 23.35 31.30 -29.22
CA VAL A 55 22.43 30.75 -30.23
C VAL A 55 23.01 29.53 -30.94
N PHE A 56 22.18 28.51 -31.10
CA PHE A 56 22.43 27.27 -31.85
C PHE A 56 21.29 27.04 -32.85
N ARG A 57 21.46 26.04 -33.73
CA ARG A 57 20.35 25.51 -34.56
C ARG A 57 19.66 24.39 -33.78
N GLY A 58 18.33 24.41 -33.75
CA GLY A 58 17.51 23.33 -33.21
C GLY A 58 16.75 22.59 -34.32
N PRO A 59 15.85 21.65 -33.97
CA PRO A 59 15.04 20.89 -34.92
C PRO A 59 14.11 21.77 -35.77
N ASP A 60 13.54 22.84 -35.21
CA ASP A 60 12.79 23.83 -36.00
C ASP A 60 13.78 24.82 -36.68
N PRO A 61 13.81 24.90 -38.03
CA PRO A 61 14.73 25.78 -38.75
C PRO A 61 14.28 27.25 -38.79
N THR A 62 13.04 27.55 -38.38
CA THR A 62 12.45 28.90 -38.44
C THR A 62 12.74 29.72 -37.19
N THR A 63 13.03 29.06 -36.07
CA THR A 63 13.33 29.69 -34.76
C THR A 63 14.75 29.36 -34.28
N PRO A 64 15.39 30.22 -33.46
CA PRO A 64 16.70 29.92 -32.88
C PRO A 64 16.60 29.15 -31.55
N ALA A 65 17.47 28.16 -31.36
CA ALA A 65 17.68 27.51 -30.06
C ALA A 65 18.75 28.24 -29.24
N TYR A 66 18.68 28.17 -27.90
CA TYR A 66 19.59 28.87 -26.98
C TYR A 66 20.24 27.93 -25.95
N ARG A 67 21.55 28.05 -25.76
CA ARG A 67 22.29 27.51 -24.60
C ARG A 67 22.53 28.60 -23.58
N PHE A 68 22.17 28.36 -22.32
CA PHE A 68 22.38 29.28 -21.21
C PHE A 68 23.71 28.97 -20.52
N ILE A 69 24.54 30.00 -20.33
CA ILE A 69 25.94 29.90 -19.87
C ILE A 69 26.21 30.80 -18.66
N ARG A 70 25.46 31.91 -18.50
CA ARG A 70 25.49 32.75 -17.29
C ARG A 70 24.08 33.06 -16.83
N PHE A 71 23.54 32.21 -15.96
CA PHE A 71 22.17 32.28 -15.45
C PHE A 71 21.85 33.61 -14.72
N ASP A 72 22.84 34.20 -14.03
CA ASP A 72 22.70 35.51 -13.34
C ASP A 72 22.36 36.69 -14.27
N HIS A 73 22.62 36.55 -15.58
CA HIS A 73 22.46 37.62 -16.57
C HIS A 73 21.24 37.41 -17.49
N ILE A 74 20.42 36.38 -17.24
CA ILE A 74 19.20 36.14 -18.01
C ILE A 74 18.17 37.23 -17.68
N PRO A 75 17.66 37.99 -18.66
CA PRO A 75 16.62 38.99 -18.43
C PRO A 75 15.26 38.33 -18.09
N PRO A 76 14.46 38.92 -17.19
CA PRO A 76 13.09 38.46 -16.95
C PRO A 76 12.13 38.87 -18.08
N CYS A 77 10.97 38.23 -18.13
CA CYS A 77 9.83 38.66 -18.95
C CYS A 77 9.46 40.12 -18.67
N LYS A 78 9.08 40.87 -19.72
CA LYS A 78 8.62 42.28 -19.58
C LYS A 78 7.44 42.38 -18.59
N PRO A 79 7.50 43.26 -17.57
CA PRO A 79 6.47 43.35 -16.52
C PRO A 79 5.03 43.54 -17.05
N GLU A 80 4.84 44.32 -18.11
CA GLU A 80 3.51 44.54 -18.68
C GLU A 80 2.93 43.28 -19.38
N LYS A 81 3.78 42.41 -19.92
CA LYS A 81 3.34 41.09 -20.43
C LYS A 81 3.12 40.10 -19.28
N LEU A 82 3.96 40.14 -18.24
CA LEU A 82 3.79 39.29 -17.05
C LEU A 82 2.45 39.54 -16.35
N LYS A 83 2.04 40.81 -16.19
CA LYS A 83 0.70 41.16 -15.67
C LYS A 83 -0.43 40.56 -16.51
N LYS A 84 -0.30 40.52 -17.84
CA LYS A 84 -1.31 39.88 -18.72
C LYS A 84 -1.29 38.36 -18.57
N ILE A 85 -0.12 37.73 -18.52
CA ILE A 85 0.06 36.28 -18.35
C ILE A 85 -0.56 35.81 -17.03
N VAL A 86 -0.20 36.41 -15.89
CA VAL A 86 -0.75 36.02 -14.57
C VAL A 86 -2.27 36.26 -14.49
N LYS A 87 -2.79 37.28 -15.18
CA LYS A 87 -4.24 37.49 -15.30
C LYS A 87 -4.90 36.34 -16.08
N LEU A 88 -4.35 35.94 -17.23
CA LEU A 88 -4.90 34.84 -18.04
C LEU A 88 -4.79 33.49 -17.33
N ILE A 89 -3.69 33.23 -16.62
CA ILE A 89 -3.52 32.03 -15.77
C ILE A 89 -4.68 31.89 -14.77
N ARG A 90 -5.09 32.99 -14.14
CA ARG A 90 -6.23 33.01 -13.21
C ARG A 90 -7.59 32.98 -13.89
N GLN A 91 -7.72 33.49 -15.11
CA GLN A 91 -8.99 33.50 -15.85
C GLN A 91 -9.32 32.16 -16.48
N ASN A 92 -8.31 31.36 -16.82
CA ASN A 92 -8.43 30.05 -17.48
C ASN A 92 -8.06 28.88 -16.56
N GLU A 93 -8.02 29.12 -15.25
CA GLU A 93 -7.76 28.10 -14.22
C GLU A 93 -6.49 27.27 -14.51
N GLY A 94 -5.43 27.92 -15.02
CA GLY A 94 -4.18 27.28 -15.42
C GLY A 94 -3.55 27.79 -16.72
N PHE A 95 -2.68 26.99 -17.32
CA PHE A 95 -1.98 27.28 -18.58
C PHE A 95 -1.43 26.03 -19.26
N ILE A 96 -1.20 26.11 -20.58
CA ILE A 96 -0.41 25.10 -21.31
C ILE A 96 0.98 25.70 -21.60
N LEU A 97 2.03 25.03 -21.13
CA LEU A 97 3.43 25.31 -21.44
C LEU A 97 3.95 24.36 -22.52
N SER A 98 4.25 24.87 -23.70
CA SER A 98 4.97 24.14 -24.75
C SER A 98 6.44 24.52 -24.73
N ALA A 99 7.35 23.55 -24.87
CA ALA A 99 8.78 23.79 -25.04
C ALA A 99 9.43 22.69 -25.90
N THR A 100 10.53 23.01 -26.58
CA THR A 100 11.40 22.02 -27.23
C THR A 100 12.78 22.08 -26.58
N LEU A 101 13.25 20.97 -26.01
CA LEU A 101 14.45 20.94 -25.18
C LEU A 101 15.40 19.80 -25.56
N ARG A 102 16.68 20.01 -25.26
CA ARG A 102 17.73 18.99 -25.29
C ARG A 102 18.64 19.20 -24.09
N GLN A 103 18.47 18.38 -23.06
CA GLN A 103 19.13 18.55 -21.76
C GLN A 103 20.39 17.68 -21.65
N ASP A 104 21.44 18.22 -21.01
CA ASP A 104 22.69 17.50 -20.78
C ASP A 104 22.43 16.30 -19.84
N ARG A 105 23.03 15.13 -20.10
CA ARG A 105 22.76 13.88 -19.34
C ARG A 105 22.88 14.05 -17.83
N GLN A 106 21.92 13.47 -17.09
CA GLN A 106 21.84 13.51 -15.63
C GLN A 106 21.93 14.92 -15.00
N SER A 107 21.57 15.97 -15.75
CA SER A 107 21.51 17.33 -15.23
C SER A 107 20.14 17.68 -14.66
N ARG A 108 20.11 18.52 -13.63
CA ARG A 108 18.89 19.12 -13.06
C ARG A 108 18.80 20.58 -13.49
N GLY A 109 17.65 21.00 -14.03
CA GLY A 109 17.53 22.29 -14.72
C GLY A 109 16.11 22.87 -14.70
N THR A 110 15.97 24.06 -14.13
CA THR A 110 14.74 24.87 -14.16
C THR A 110 14.40 25.32 -15.57
N ILE A 111 13.23 24.95 -16.08
CA ILE A 111 12.72 25.37 -17.40
C ILE A 111 12.07 26.77 -17.28
N LEU A 112 11.17 26.94 -16.31
CA LEU A 112 10.38 28.15 -16.08
C LEU A 112 10.27 28.44 -14.57
N ALA A 113 10.41 29.71 -14.16
CA ALA A 113 10.23 30.13 -12.78
C ALA A 113 9.55 31.50 -12.65
N LEU A 114 8.79 31.70 -11.57
CA LEU A 114 8.21 32.99 -11.18
C LEU A 114 8.71 33.39 -9.78
N GLU A 115 9.46 34.50 -9.71
CA GLU A 115 9.85 35.18 -8.46
C GLU A 115 8.74 36.12 -8.01
N GLY A 116 8.49 36.17 -6.71
CA GLY A 116 7.55 37.05 -6.04
C GLY A 116 8.07 38.49 -5.85
N PRO A 117 7.34 39.31 -5.07
CA PRO A 117 7.69 40.70 -4.83
C PRO A 117 8.92 40.91 -3.91
N GLY A 118 9.34 39.88 -3.17
CA GLY A 118 10.55 39.88 -2.34
C GLY A 118 11.80 39.40 -3.08
N ILE A 119 12.98 39.84 -2.63
CA ILE A 119 14.25 39.25 -3.10
C ILE A 119 14.33 37.83 -2.52
N SER A 120 14.38 36.83 -3.42
CA SER A 120 14.46 35.37 -3.17
C SER A 120 13.18 34.61 -2.80
N GLU A 121 12.00 35.21 -2.83
CA GLU A 121 10.73 34.47 -2.68
C GLU A 121 10.27 33.92 -4.05
N ARG A 122 10.07 32.61 -4.18
CA ARG A 122 9.53 31.96 -5.38
C ARG A 122 8.02 31.76 -5.23
N GLN A 123 7.29 31.78 -6.35
CA GLN A 123 5.85 31.51 -6.39
C GLN A 123 5.55 30.16 -7.06
N PHE A 124 6.23 29.86 -8.17
CA PHE A 124 6.35 28.50 -8.71
C PHE A 124 7.61 28.33 -9.58
N GLU A 125 8.04 27.09 -9.78
CA GLU A 125 9.23 26.69 -10.54
C GLU A 125 8.99 25.30 -11.17
N ILE A 126 9.25 25.13 -12.48
CA ILE A 126 9.19 23.85 -13.19
C ILE A 126 10.62 23.40 -13.51
N ILE A 127 11.03 22.23 -13.05
CA ILE A 127 12.41 21.72 -13.07
C ILE A 127 12.44 20.33 -13.68
N SER A 128 13.24 20.10 -14.73
CA SER A 128 13.56 18.73 -15.15
C SER A 128 14.78 18.23 -14.39
N ASN A 129 14.67 17.05 -13.76
CA ASN A 129 15.66 16.48 -12.88
C ASN A 129 16.17 15.13 -13.41
N GLY A 130 17.12 15.19 -14.34
CA GLY A 130 17.69 14.00 -14.99
C GLY A 130 18.45 13.02 -14.09
N ARG A 131 18.60 13.30 -12.78
CA ARG A 131 19.16 12.34 -11.82
C ARG A 131 18.12 11.43 -11.19
N ALA A 132 16.89 11.90 -11.07
CA ALA A 132 15.74 11.16 -10.54
C ALA A 132 14.74 10.79 -11.65
N ASN A 133 15.07 11.08 -12.91
CA ASN A 133 14.22 11.00 -14.09
C ASN A 133 12.89 11.80 -14.04
N THR A 134 12.77 12.79 -13.14
CA THR A 134 11.50 13.50 -12.91
C THR A 134 11.37 14.84 -13.64
N LEU A 135 10.12 15.32 -13.77
CA LEU A 135 9.76 16.71 -13.98
C LEU A 135 9.04 17.24 -12.72
N ASP A 136 9.73 18.08 -11.95
CA ASP A 136 9.23 18.67 -10.71
C ASP A 136 8.45 19.97 -10.97
N LEU A 137 7.22 20.07 -10.49
CA LEU A 137 6.49 21.32 -10.25
C LEU A 137 6.61 21.68 -8.76
N ILE A 138 7.32 22.77 -8.46
CA ILE A 138 7.46 23.33 -7.11
C ILE A 138 6.65 24.61 -7.03
N TYR A 139 5.81 24.76 -6.02
CA TYR A 139 5.01 25.97 -5.79
C TYR A 139 4.86 26.28 -4.30
N TRP A 140 4.43 27.50 -3.99
CA TRP A 140 4.30 27.98 -2.62
C TRP A 140 2.88 28.51 -2.34
N VAL A 141 2.27 28.01 -1.27
CA VAL A 141 0.92 28.37 -0.81
C VAL A 141 1.01 28.74 0.67
N ASP A 142 0.50 29.90 1.08
CA ASP A 142 0.52 30.39 2.48
C ASP A 142 1.88 30.29 3.24
N GLY A 143 2.99 30.22 2.51
CA GLY A 143 4.35 30.10 3.03
C GLY A 143 4.87 28.66 3.19
N SER A 144 4.07 27.64 2.93
CA SER A 144 4.54 26.26 2.74
C SER A 144 5.09 26.07 1.32
N GLN A 145 5.98 25.08 1.16
CA GLN A 145 6.52 24.67 -0.14
C GLN A 145 5.93 23.31 -0.50
N ASN A 146 5.25 23.24 -1.64
CA ASN A 146 4.73 21.99 -2.21
C ASN A 146 5.61 21.58 -3.39
N VAL A 147 5.86 20.29 -3.52
CA VAL A 147 6.67 19.68 -4.59
C VAL A 147 5.87 18.51 -5.15
N ILE A 148 5.64 18.52 -6.45
CA ILE A 148 5.01 17.43 -7.20
C ILE A 148 6.00 17.01 -8.27
N SER A 149 6.34 15.73 -8.34
CA SER A 149 7.28 15.19 -9.31
C SER A 149 6.55 14.19 -10.18
N LEU A 150 6.53 14.45 -11.49
CA LEU A 150 6.10 13.47 -12.50
C LEU A 150 7.34 12.64 -12.86
N GLU A 151 7.21 11.31 -12.84
CA GLU A 151 8.34 10.38 -12.94
C GLU A 151 8.52 9.84 -14.37
N ASP A 152 9.62 9.10 -14.62
CA ASP A 152 9.92 8.43 -15.90
C ASP A 152 9.82 9.28 -17.19
N VAL A 153 10.29 10.53 -17.13
CA VAL A 153 10.06 11.51 -18.22
C VAL A 153 11.15 11.50 -19.32
N ASP A 154 12.33 10.94 -19.08
CA ASP A 154 13.43 10.80 -20.05
C ASP A 154 13.83 12.09 -20.79
N LEU A 155 13.68 13.25 -20.14
CA LEU A 155 14.00 14.56 -20.72
C LEU A 155 15.52 14.83 -20.82
N ALA A 156 16.32 14.12 -20.03
CA ALA A 156 17.74 14.35 -19.83
C ALA A 156 18.63 13.24 -20.44
N ASP A 157 18.25 12.73 -21.61
CA ASP A 157 18.99 11.73 -22.39
C ASP A 157 20.05 12.33 -23.36
N SER A 158 20.01 13.66 -23.52
CA SER A 158 20.72 14.45 -24.54
C SER A 158 20.26 14.26 -25.98
N GLN A 159 18.99 13.90 -26.19
CA GLN A 159 18.24 14.03 -27.45
C GLN A 159 17.32 15.25 -27.44
N TRP A 160 16.64 15.53 -28.57
CA TRP A 160 15.64 16.58 -28.65
C TRP A 160 14.25 16.02 -28.30
N LYS A 161 13.57 16.64 -27.33
CA LYS A 161 12.23 16.26 -26.85
C LYS A 161 11.28 17.45 -27.00
N ASN A 162 10.01 17.18 -27.33
CA ASN A 162 8.94 18.17 -27.42
C ASN A 162 8.05 18.07 -26.18
N LEU A 163 8.28 18.96 -25.22
CA LEU A 163 7.52 19.06 -23.97
C LEU A 163 6.18 19.79 -24.19
N THR A 164 5.11 19.25 -23.64
CA THR A 164 3.84 19.98 -23.42
C THR A 164 3.34 19.69 -22.01
N VAL A 165 3.44 20.67 -21.13
CA VAL A 165 2.85 20.63 -19.79
C VAL A 165 1.50 21.33 -19.84
N GLN A 166 0.45 20.67 -19.36
CA GLN A 166 -0.87 21.27 -19.16
C GLN A 166 -1.15 21.35 -17.66
N ILE A 167 -1.46 22.55 -17.18
CA ILE A 167 -2.08 22.76 -15.87
C ILE A 167 -3.46 23.35 -16.15
N THR A 168 -4.55 22.68 -15.74
CA THR A 168 -5.93 23.16 -15.98
C THR A 168 -6.90 22.59 -14.95
N GLY A 169 -7.55 23.46 -14.19
CA GLY A 169 -8.28 23.08 -12.98
C GLY A 169 -7.31 22.38 -12.02
N GLU A 170 -7.72 21.23 -11.53
CA GLU A 170 -6.87 20.39 -10.67
C GLU A 170 -5.85 19.54 -11.46
N ASN A 171 -5.90 19.48 -12.80
CA ASN A 171 -5.04 18.55 -13.55
C ASN A 171 -3.66 19.15 -13.88
N TYR A 172 -2.59 18.40 -13.61
CA TYR A 172 -1.21 18.64 -14.04
C TYR A 172 -0.73 17.48 -14.92
N ASN A 173 -0.84 17.65 -16.25
CA ASN A 173 -0.53 16.62 -17.24
C ASN A 173 0.75 16.95 -18.00
N LEU A 174 1.47 15.91 -18.40
CA LEU A 174 2.75 16.00 -19.10
C LEU A 174 2.76 15.13 -20.35
N TYR A 175 2.90 15.78 -21.50
CA TYR A 175 3.09 15.12 -22.79
C TYR A 175 4.52 15.32 -23.29
N VAL A 176 5.12 14.26 -23.82
CA VAL A 176 6.40 14.31 -24.54
C VAL A 176 6.18 13.75 -25.94
N GLY A 177 6.36 14.60 -26.96
CA GLY A 177 5.95 14.25 -28.31
C GLY A 177 4.42 14.35 -28.47
N CYS A 178 3.77 13.22 -28.75
CA CYS A 178 2.31 13.09 -28.81
C CYS A 178 1.72 12.35 -27.61
N ASP A 179 2.56 11.73 -26.80
CA ASP A 179 2.18 10.74 -25.80
C ASP A 179 2.03 11.42 -24.45
N LEU A 180 0.97 11.06 -23.71
CA LEU A 180 0.80 11.44 -22.31
C LEU A 180 1.74 10.55 -21.49
N ILE A 181 2.77 11.15 -20.88
CA ILE A 181 3.73 10.44 -20.05
C ILE A 181 3.18 10.25 -18.65
N ASP A 182 2.64 11.32 -18.05
CA ASP A 182 2.12 11.28 -16.68
C ASP A 182 1.06 12.37 -16.45
N SER A 183 0.23 12.18 -15.41
CA SER A 183 -0.85 13.09 -15.01
C SER A 183 -1.10 13.03 -13.50
N PHE A 184 -1.08 14.18 -12.85
CA PHE A 184 -1.28 14.34 -11.41
C PHE A 184 -2.45 15.29 -11.10
N ILE A 185 -3.16 15.06 -9.98
CA ILE A 185 -4.25 15.92 -9.51
C ILE A 185 -3.76 16.80 -8.36
N LEU A 186 -3.72 18.12 -8.59
CA LEU A 186 -3.34 19.15 -7.65
C LEU A 186 -4.39 19.27 -6.53
N GLU A 187 -3.99 19.01 -5.28
CA GLU A 187 -4.88 19.18 -4.10
C GLU A 187 -5.32 20.64 -3.88
N GLU A 188 -4.52 21.63 -4.31
CA GLU A 188 -4.85 23.06 -4.20
C GLU A 188 -4.48 23.85 -5.48
N PRO A 189 -5.34 24.76 -5.97
CA PRO A 189 -5.14 25.52 -7.20
C PRO A 189 -4.16 26.68 -7.01
N PHE A 190 -2.86 26.40 -6.95
CA PHE A 190 -1.79 27.38 -6.68
C PHE A 190 -1.81 28.62 -7.59
N TYR A 191 -2.34 28.49 -8.81
CA TYR A 191 -2.43 29.56 -9.78
C TYR A 191 -3.33 30.73 -9.32
N GLU A 192 -4.29 30.49 -8.43
CA GLU A 192 -5.10 31.55 -7.83
C GLU A 192 -4.26 32.53 -7.00
N GLN A 193 -3.24 32.04 -6.30
CA GLN A 193 -2.45 32.86 -5.37
C GLN A 193 -1.35 33.69 -6.05
N LEU A 194 -1.06 33.44 -7.33
CA LEU A 194 0.04 34.07 -8.08
C LEU A 194 -0.09 35.59 -8.21
N LYS A 195 0.88 36.33 -7.67
CA LYS A 195 0.98 37.79 -7.70
C LYS A 195 1.82 38.23 -8.92
N ALA A 196 1.34 39.26 -9.61
CA ALA A 196 2.05 39.88 -10.73
C ALA A 196 2.82 41.16 -10.33
N GLU A 197 2.44 41.81 -9.23
CA GLU A 197 3.07 43.06 -8.80
C GLU A 197 4.47 42.80 -8.24
N ASN A 198 5.45 43.61 -8.65
CA ASN A 198 6.88 43.50 -8.35
C ASN A 198 7.55 42.14 -8.66
N SER A 199 6.81 41.21 -9.25
CA SER A 199 7.20 39.82 -9.51
C SER A 199 7.96 39.69 -10.84
N ARG A 200 8.72 38.61 -11.02
CA ARG A 200 9.60 38.41 -12.20
C ARG A 200 9.61 36.97 -12.68
N MET A 201 9.19 36.74 -13.92
CA MET A 201 9.26 35.44 -14.58
C MET A 201 10.57 35.28 -15.34
N TYR A 202 11.20 34.12 -15.23
CA TYR A 202 12.47 33.78 -15.88
C TYR A 202 12.39 32.43 -16.59
N VAL A 203 13.09 32.33 -17.72
CA VAL A 203 13.37 31.09 -18.44
C VAL A 203 14.78 30.61 -18.07
N ALA A 204 15.00 29.30 -17.92
CA ALA A 204 16.32 28.67 -17.70
C ALA A 204 17.10 29.08 -16.43
N LYS A 205 16.52 29.90 -15.54
CA LYS A 205 17.17 30.45 -14.33
C LYS A 205 16.66 29.78 -13.05
N GLY A 206 17.42 28.83 -12.54
CA GLY A 206 17.16 28.17 -11.26
C GLY A 206 17.35 29.07 -10.04
N SER A 207 16.82 28.62 -8.90
CA SER A 207 16.90 29.31 -7.59
C SER A 207 18.32 29.39 -7.02
N ILE A 208 19.14 28.36 -7.28
CA ILE A 208 20.57 28.30 -6.94
C ILE A 208 21.40 28.00 -8.19
N ARG A 209 22.71 28.26 -8.10
CA ARG A 209 23.69 28.06 -9.19
C ARG A 209 23.68 26.65 -9.78
N GLU A 210 23.26 25.64 -9.04
CA GLU A 210 23.30 24.24 -9.50
C GLU A 210 22.06 23.85 -10.31
N ASN A 211 20.91 24.51 -10.11
CA ASN A 211 19.62 24.21 -10.73
C ASN A 211 19.35 24.97 -12.05
N HIS A 212 20.32 25.68 -12.64
CA HIS A 212 20.10 26.34 -13.93
C HIS A 212 20.02 25.32 -15.07
N PHE A 213 19.22 25.61 -16.11
CA PHE A 213 19.06 24.68 -17.23
C PHE A 213 20.37 24.47 -17.99
N ARG A 214 20.80 23.19 -18.10
CA ARG A 214 22.00 22.77 -18.82
C ARG A 214 21.60 22.02 -20.09
N GLY A 215 21.70 22.68 -21.23
CA GLY A 215 21.30 22.12 -22.52
C GLY A 215 20.93 23.20 -23.53
N LEU A 216 20.04 22.85 -24.46
CA LEU A 216 19.45 23.75 -25.44
C LEU A 216 17.93 23.84 -25.22
N LEU A 217 17.38 25.06 -25.32
CA LEU A 217 15.94 25.31 -25.35
C LEU A 217 15.52 26.08 -26.61
N GLN A 218 14.34 25.73 -27.13
CA GLN A 218 13.68 26.31 -28.30
C GLN A 218 12.16 26.35 -28.05
N ASN A 219 11.43 27.25 -28.73
CA ASN A 219 9.95 27.28 -28.78
C ASN A 219 9.23 27.21 -27.41
N ILE A 220 9.71 27.96 -26.41
CA ILE A 220 9.06 28.03 -25.09
C ILE A 220 7.91 29.03 -25.11
N GLN A 221 6.69 28.53 -25.00
CA GLN A 221 5.45 29.30 -25.16
C GLN A 221 4.44 28.95 -24.06
N LEU A 222 3.78 29.97 -23.51
CA LEU A 222 2.54 29.80 -22.73
C LEU A 222 1.34 30.02 -23.65
N ILE A 223 0.43 29.07 -23.68
CA ILE A 223 -0.76 29.04 -24.54
C ILE A 223 -2.00 29.06 -23.64
N PHE A 224 -2.96 29.91 -24.02
CA PHE A 224 -4.26 30.09 -23.39
C PHE A 224 -5.37 29.91 -24.44
N ASP A 225 -6.60 29.70 -23.99
CA ASP A 225 -7.82 29.67 -24.84
C ASP A 225 -7.76 28.67 -26.00
N THR A 226 -6.97 27.59 -25.86
CA THR A 226 -6.77 26.53 -26.87
C THR A 226 -6.79 25.18 -26.17
N SER A 227 -7.53 24.20 -26.70
CA SER A 227 -7.54 22.85 -26.11
C SER A 227 -6.20 22.13 -26.28
N ILE A 228 -5.88 21.22 -25.38
CA ILE A 228 -4.67 20.39 -25.49
C ILE A 228 -4.66 19.56 -26.78
N GLU A 229 -5.83 19.06 -27.20
CA GLU A 229 -6.02 18.35 -28.48
C GLU A 229 -5.61 19.22 -29.68
N ASP A 230 -5.95 20.51 -29.69
CA ASP A 230 -5.57 21.45 -30.74
C ASP A 230 -4.07 21.80 -30.71
N VAL A 231 -3.45 21.82 -29.52
CA VAL A 231 -1.99 22.02 -29.36
C VAL A 231 -1.23 20.81 -29.87
N LEU A 232 -1.64 19.59 -29.51
CA LEU A 232 -1.04 18.34 -29.97
C LEU A 232 -1.28 18.14 -31.49
N ARG A 233 -2.47 18.45 -32.00
CA ARG A 233 -2.75 18.41 -33.45
C ARG A 233 -1.86 19.38 -34.24
N LYS A 234 -1.59 20.58 -33.71
CA LYS A 234 -0.62 21.53 -34.30
C LYS A 234 0.83 21.02 -34.25
N LYS A 235 1.17 20.12 -33.33
CA LYS A 235 2.46 19.42 -33.25
C LYS A 235 2.54 18.15 -34.12
N GLY A 236 1.44 17.74 -34.77
CA GLY A 236 1.41 16.63 -35.73
C GLY A 236 0.62 15.39 -35.30
N CYS A 237 0.06 15.38 -34.09
CA CYS A 237 -0.66 14.23 -33.55
C CYS A 237 -2.05 14.09 -34.19
N GLN A 238 -2.40 12.92 -34.75
CA GLN A 238 -3.72 12.62 -35.32
C GLN A 238 -4.50 11.65 -34.43
N ARG A 239 -5.84 11.77 -34.44
CA ARG A 239 -6.77 10.96 -33.65
C ARG A 239 -7.48 9.96 -34.56
N SER A 240 -7.35 8.67 -34.27
CA SER A 240 -8.18 7.62 -34.86
C SER A 240 -9.54 7.55 -34.15
N GLN A 241 -10.60 7.35 -34.94
CA GLN A 241 -11.91 6.91 -34.47
C GLN A 241 -12.39 5.79 -35.40
N SER A 242 -13.00 4.77 -34.82
CA SER A 242 -13.42 3.52 -35.47
C SER A 242 -14.74 3.65 -36.24
N THR A 243 -14.79 3.16 -37.49
CA THR A 243 -15.83 2.21 -38.00
C THR A 243 -15.62 1.83 -39.47
N GLU A 244 -15.72 0.52 -39.74
CA GLU A 244 -16.16 -0.18 -40.98
C GLU A 244 -15.34 -0.20 -42.31
N VAL A 245 -14.79 -1.40 -42.57
CA VAL A 245 -14.93 -2.24 -43.80
C VAL A 245 -14.27 -1.82 -45.14
N ASN A 246 -13.21 -2.58 -45.48
CA ASN A 246 -12.73 -3.04 -46.79
C ASN A 246 -12.66 -2.08 -48.01
N THR A 247 -11.43 -1.87 -48.51
CA THR A 247 -11.00 -2.55 -49.75
C THR A 247 -9.48 -2.57 -49.93
N ILE A 248 -9.00 -3.62 -50.59
CA ILE A 248 -7.58 -3.95 -50.86
C ILE A 248 -6.96 -2.97 -51.86
N ASN A 249 -5.68 -2.63 -51.68
CA ASN A 249 -4.77 -2.55 -52.82
C ASN A 249 -3.31 -2.80 -52.40
N GLU A 250 -2.72 -3.89 -52.90
CA GLU A 250 -1.28 -4.14 -52.83
C GLU A 250 -0.51 -3.13 -53.71
N SER A 251 0.69 -2.74 -53.29
CA SER A 251 1.73 -2.21 -54.20
C SER A 251 3.12 -2.37 -53.58
N THR A 252 3.81 -3.44 -53.98
CA THR A 252 5.26 -3.60 -53.78
C THR A 252 6.05 -2.49 -54.48
N GLU A 253 6.96 -1.80 -53.76
CA GLU A 253 8.09 -1.07 -54.37
C GLU A 253 9.44 -1.44 -53.73
N ILE A 254 9.93 -2.61 -54.15
CA ILE A 254 11.29 -2.85 -54.67
C ILE A 254 12.44 -2.01 -54.07
N LEU A 255 13.30 -2.69 -53.31
CA LEU A 255 14.66 -2.26 -52.99
C LEU A 255 15.50 -1.96 -54.25
N HIS A 256 16.01 -0.73 -54.36
CA HIS A 256 17.03 -0.36 -55.36
C HIS A 256 18.43 -0.20 -54.72
N LEU A 257 19.24 -1.24 -54.85
CA LEU A 257 20.70 -1.20 -54.69
C LEU A 257 21.37 -0.46 -55.86
N SER A 258 22.50 0.25 -55.59
CA SER A 258 23.74 0.39 -56.42
C SER A 258 24.48 1.72 -56.18
N PRO A 259 25.81 1.85 -56.46
CA PRO A 259 26.88 0.95 -56.03
C PRO A 259 28.20 1.69 -55.60
N ALA A 260 29.16 0.87 -55.17
CA ALA A 260 30.54 1.14 -54.72
C ALA A 260 31.42 2.20 -55.42
N VAL A 261 32.43 2.68 -54.66
CA VAL A 261 33.80 2.94 -55.16
C VAL A 261 34.85 2.35 -54.19
N THR A 262 35.85 1.69 -54.77
CA THR A 262 37.00 0.98 -54.17
C THR A 262 38.15 1.95 -53.77
N THR A 263 39.34 1.61 -53.23
CA THR A 263 40.17 0.38 -53.06
C THR A 263 41.38 0.72 -52.16
N GLU A 264 41.96 -0.22 -51.41
CA GLU A 264 43.42 -0.54 -51.42
C GLU A 264 43.75 -1.78 -50.56
N TYR A 265 44.94 -2.39 -50.73
CA TYR A 265 45.09 -3.85 -50.59
C TYR A 265 46.53 -4.36 -50.28
N VAL A 266 46.62 -5.53 -49.62
CA VAL A 266 47.82 -6.38 -49.31
C VAL A 266 48.76 -5.91 -48.19
N GLY A 267 49.21 -6.84 -47.32
CA GLY A 267 50.56 -6.74 -46.70
C GLY A 267 50.89 -7.45 -45.37
N GLU A 268 51.05 -8.78 -45.38
CA GLU A 268 52.02 -9.59 -44.57
C GLU A 268 52.09 -9.57 -43.01
N LYS A 269 52.10 -10.77 -42.41
CA LYS A 269 52.59 -11.07 -41.02
C LYS A 269 54.14 -11.06 -41.00
N PRO A 270 54.82 -10.73 -39.87
CA PRO A 270 55.23 -11.78 -38.92
C PRO A 270 55.35 -11.39 -37.42
N GLU A 271 55.23 -12.43 -36.58
CA GLU A 271 55.74 -12.65 -35.20
C GLU A 271 56.12 -11.54 -34.18
N LYS A 272 55.65 -11.79 -32.94
CA LYS A 272 56.27 -11.53 -31.61
C LYS A 272 56.36 -10.07 -31.08
N LYS A 273 55.57 -9.81 -30.04
CA LYS A 273 55.97 -9.99 -28.62
C LYS A 273 54.77 -9.90 -27.68
N VAL A 274 54.81 -10.67 -26.58
CA VAL A 274 53.97 -10.40 -25.40
C VAL A 274 54.62 -9.26 -24.64
N GLU A 275 53.87 -8.20 -24.38
CA GLU A 275 54.23 -7.13 -23.44
C GLU A 275 53.01 -6.86 -22.55
N PHE A 276 53.24 -6.74 -21.24
CA PHE A 276 52.24 -6.98 -20.20
C PHE A 276 51.84 -5.66 -19.53
N CYS A 277 50.68 -5.11 -19.88
CA CYS A 277 49.82 -4.24 -19.06
C CYS A 277 48.77 -3.53 -19.94
N ASP A 278 47.52 -4.01 -19.93
CA ASP A 278 46.39 -3.40 -20.64
C ASP A 278 45.33 -2.86 -19.67
N ARG A 279 45.79 -2.04 -18.70
CA ARG A 279 44.93 -1.18 -17.87
C ARG A 279 45.55 0.20 -17.72
N SER A 280 44.72 1.21 -17.85
CA SER A 280 45.11 2.62 -17.76
C SER A 280 45.55 3.00 -16.33
N CYS A 281 46.31 4.08 -16.22
CA CYS A 281 46.71 4.62 -14.92
C CYS A 281 45.52 5.14 -14.07
N GLU A 282 44.34 5.35 -14.68
CA GLU A 282 43.11 5.74 -13.96
C GLU A 282 42.39 4.50 -13.39
N GLU A 283 42.34 3.38 -14.11
CA GLU A 283 41.80 2.10 -13.60
C GLU A 283 42.68 1.46 -12.51
N LEU A 284 44.00 1.65 -12.58
CA LEU A 284 44.90 1.32 -11.48
C LEU A 284 44.71 2.26 -10.28
N GLY A 285 44.27 3.49 -10.51
CA GLY A 285 43.93 4.46 -9.46
C GLY A 285 42.66 4.06 -8.70
N THR A 286 41.59 3.69 -9.42
CA THR A 286 40.34 3.21 -8.80
C THR A 286 40.56 1.90 -8.06
N MET A 287 41.27 0.93 -8.64
CA MET A 287 41.66 -0.30 -7.90
C MET A 287 42.51 0.00 -6.67
N PHE A 288 43.40 1.01 -6.68
CA PHE A 288 44.14 1.36 -5.47
C PHE A 288 43.25 1.96 -4.37
N THR A 289 42.26 2.79 -4.74
CA THR A 289 41.28 3.29 -3.76
C THR A 289 40.39 2.19 -3.20
N GLU A 290 39.90 1.29 -4.06
CA GLU A 290 39.13 0.10 -3.69
C GLU A 290 39.94 -0.82 -2.77
N LEU A 291 41.21 -1.14 -3.12
CA LEU A 291 42.12 -1.93 -2.28
C LEU A 291 42.45 -1.25 -0.96
N THR A 292 42.52 0.08 -0.88
CA THR A 292 42.64 0.76 0.43
C THR A 292 41.36 0.70 1.25
N GLY A 293 40.18 0.72 0.61
CA GLY A 293 38.89 0.48 1.26
C GLY A 293 38.80 -0.95 1.81
N LEU A 294 39.08 -1.94 0.96
CA LEU A 294 39.13 -3.36 1.34
C LEU A 294 40.16 -3.60 2.45
N ARG A 295 41.32 -2.93 2.42
CA ARG A 295 42.33 -3.05 3.49
C ARG A 295 41.85 -2.49 4.82
N ILE A 296 41.01 -1.46 4.83
CA ILE A 296 40.37 -0.96 6.06
C ILE A 296 39.33 -1.96 6.57
N VAL A 297 38.50 -2.51 5.68
CA VAL A 297 37.49 -3.53 6.04
C VAL A 297 38.13 -4.83 6.53
N VAL A 298 39.15 -5.35 5.83
CA VAL A 298 39.88 -6.57 6.19
C VAL A 298 40.69 -6.39 7.48
N ASN A 299 41.29 -5.22 7.73
CA ASN A 299 41.94 -4.95 9.01
C ASN A 299 40.92 -4.88 10.16
N ASN A 300 39.78 -4.20 9.98
CA ASN A 300 38.70 -4.18 10.97
C ASN A 300 38.13 -5.59 11.23
N LEU A 301 37.99 -6.40 10.18
CA LEU A 301 37.52 -7.78 10.30
C LEU A 301 38.55 -8.67 11.02
N ALA A 302 39.85 -8.50 10.73
CA ALA A 302 40.93 -9.22 11.41
C ALA A 302 41.06 -8.84 12.89
N ASP A 303 41.00 -7.54 13.23
CA ASP A 303 41.02 -7.07 14.62
C ASP A 303 39.79 -7.55 15.40
N ASN A 304 38.61 -7.63 14.75
CA ASN A 304 37.40 -8.19 15.35
C ASN A 304 37.49 -9.72 15.52
N LEU A 305 38.02 -10.45 14.54
CA LEU A 305 38.21 -11.91 14.63
C LEU A 305 39.22 -12.26 15.72
N GLN A 306 40.28 -11.47 15.86
CA GLN A 306 41.28 -11.64 16.91
C GLN A 306 40.68 -11.37 18.31
N LYS A 307 39.84 -10.34 18.47
CA LYS A 307 39.06 -10.11 19.70
C LYS A 307 38.19 -11.31 20.07
N VAL A 308 37.40 -11.82 19.13
CA VAL A 308 36.52 -12.99 19.37
C VAL A 308 37.33 -14.25 19.67
N SER A 309 38.53 -14.39 19.09
CA SER A 309 39.44 -15.49 19.41
C SER A 309 40.00 -15.38 20.84
N GLU A 310 40.42 -14.18 21.27
CA GLU A 310 40.91 -13.90 22.62
C GLU A 310 39.78 -14.07 23.68
N GLU A 311 38.56 -13.62 23.39
CA GLU A 311 37.38 -13.80 24.26
C GLU A 311 36.99 -15.28 24.41
N ASN A 312 37.03 -16.06 23.33
CA ASN A 312 36.81 -17.51 23.38
C ASN A 312 37.92 -18.26 24.14
N GLN A 313 39.16 -17.77 24.09
CA GLN A 313 40.27 -18.38 24.83
C GLN A 313 40.13 -18.16 26.35
N ILE A 314 39.61 -17.00 26.78
CA ILE A 314 39.31 -16.69 28.19
C ILE A 314 38.12 -17.53 28.71
N MET A 315 37.10 -17.76 27.87
CA MET A 315 35.99 -18.68 28.19
C MET A 315 36.47 -20.12 28.47
N TRP A 316 37.45 -20.62 27.71
CA TRP A 316 38.01 -21.96 27.93
C TRP A 316 38.81 -22.10 29.23
N GLU A 317 39.49 -21.05 29.71
CA GLU A 317 40.19 -21.09 31.00
C GLU A 317 39.25 -21.09 32.22
N LEU A 318 38.02 -20.59 32.08
CA LEU A 318 36.99 -20.58 33.14
C LEU A 318 36.17 -21.87 33.25
N ILE A 319 36.12 -22.69 32.19
CA ILE A 319 35.31 -23.93 32.12
C ILE A 319 36.20 -25.20 32.19
N GLY A 320 37.52 -25.06 32.08
CA GLY A 320 38.49 -26.16 32.18
C GLY A 320 38.47 -26.90 33.54
N PRO A 321 38.84 -28.21 33.57
CA PRO A 321 38.54 -29.11 34.69
C PRO A 321 39.40 -28.92 35.97
N ASN A 322 40.11 -27.79 36.12
CA ASN A 322 41.06 -27.57 37.22
C ASN A 322 40.47 -26.73 38.36
N LYS A 323 40.20 -27.41 39.48
CA LYS A 323 39.62 -26.83 40.70
C LYS A 323 40.53 -25.79 41.38
N THR A 324 40.19 -24.50 41.32
CA THR A 324 40.42 -23.55 42.44
C THR A 324 39.57 -22.28 42.31
N LEU A 325 38.29 -22.31 42.75
CA LEU A 325 37.59 -21.17 43.37
C LEU A 325 36.18 -21.60 43.83
N LYS A 326 36.05 -21.96 45.12
CA LYS A 326 34.74 -21.99 45.79
C LYS A 326 34.61 -20.71 46.62
N ASN A 327 33.44 -20.08 46.55
CA ASN A 327 33.00 -18.89 47.29
C ASN A 327 33.53 -17.53 46.78
N GLN A 328 33.25 -17.20 45.51
CA GLN A 328 33.11 -15.80 45.07
C GLN A 328 31.87 -15.68 44.17
N SER A 329 30.95 -14.80 44.54
CA SER A 329 29.88 -14.26 43.69
C SER A 329 30.50 -13.31 42.67
N VAL A 330 30.07 -13.39 41.43
CA VAL A 330 30.59 -12.60 40.30
C VAL A 330 29.47 -12.32 39.29
N CYS A 331 29.56 -11.19 38.59
CA CYS A 331 28.69 -10.82 37.48
C CYS A 331 29.49 -10.71 36.19
N TRP A 332 28.85 -10.96 35.04
CA TRP A 332 29.48 -10.85 33.72
C TRP A 332 28.72 -9.85 32.85
N GLN A 333 29.44 -8.91 32.25
CA GLN A 333 28.90 -7.94 31.30
C GLN A 333 30.00 -7.50 30.32
N ASP A 334 29.67 -7.45 29.03
CA ASP A 334 30.52 -6.96 27.94
C ASP A 334 31.96 -7.49 27.98
N GLY A 335 32.09 -8.82 28.06
CA GLY A 335 33.38 -9.53 28.00
C GLY A 335 34.22 -9.46 29.29
N ARG A 336 33.72 -8.85 30.38
CA ARG A 336 34.45 -8.72 31.65
C ARG A 336 33.69 -9.33 32.84
N VAL A 337 34.46 -9.94 33.74
CA VAL A 337 33.99 -10.50 35.02
C VAL A 337 34.22 -9.47 36.12
N PHE A 338 33.16 -9.16 36.88
CA PHE A 338 33.18 -8.24 38.01
C PHE A 338 32.87 -8.99 39.31
N ALA A 339 33.60 -8.68 40.38
CA ALA A 339 33.39 -9.29 41.69
C ALA A 339 32.15 -8.76 42.41
N ASP A 340 31.66 -9.49 43.41
CA ASP A 340 30.54 -9.04 44.23
C ASP A 340 30.82 -7.71 44.96
N ASN A 341 29.85 -6.80 44.94
CA ASN A 341 29.96 -5.36 45.27
C ASN A 341 30.96 -4.54 44.44
N GLU A 342 31.54 -5.08 43.36
CA GLU A 342 32.32 -4.27 42.41
C GLU A 342 31.40 -3.40 41.55
N SER A 343 31.79 -2.15 41.34
CA SER A 343 30.99 -1.17 40.59
C SER A 343 31.77 -0.61 39.40
N TRP A 344 31.21 -0.74 38.20
CA TRP A 344 31.76 -0.24 36.94
C TRP A 344 30.84 0.80 36.30
N ILE A 345 31.36 1.47 35.28
CA ILE A 345 30.65 2.49 34.51
C ILE A 345 30.49 1.94 33.10
N VAL A 346 29.25 1.88 32.60
CA VAL A 346 28.91 1.28 31.29
C VAL A 346 29.00 2.34 30.19
N ASP A 347 28.52 3.55 30.48
CA ASP A 347 28.64 4.74 29.62
C ASP A 347 28.89 5.97 30.48
N SER A 348 29.13 7.13 29.87
CA SER A 348 29.40 8.41 30.55
C SER A 348 28.43 8.76 31.69
N CYS A 349 27.19 8.27 31.64
CA CYS A 349 26.10 8.61 32.54
C CYS A 349 25.49 7.40 33.29
N THR A 350 26.04 6.18 33.18
CA THR A 350 25.45 4.97 33.78
C THR A 350 26.47 4.17 34.59
N LYS A 351 26.20 4.01 35.90
CA LYS A 351 27.05 3.24 36.83
C LYS A 351 26.33 1.97 37.32
N CYS A 352 26.93 0.81 37.07
CA CYS A 352 26.44 -0.50 37.47
C CYS A 352 27.25 -1.08 38.63
N THR A 353 26.62 -1.96 39.42
CA THR A 353 27.26 -2.66 40.54
C THR A 353 26.79 -4.12 40.57
N CYS A 354 27.71 -5.06 40.75
CA CYS A 354 27.36 -6.47 40.99
C CYS A 354 26.92 -6.63 42.44
N GLN A 355 25.76 -7.25 42.67
CA GLN A 355 25.28 -7.63 44.00
C GLN A 355 24.66 -9.02 43.93
N ASP A 356 25.20 -9.98 44.69
CA ASP A 356 24.72 -11.37 44.77
C ASP A 356 24.55 -12.03 43.38
N SER A 357 25.54 -11.83 42.50
CA SER A 357 25.55 -12.27 41.09
C SER A 357 24.44 -11.68 40.20
N LYS A 358 23.80 -10.57 40.61
CA LYS A 358 22.93 -9.73 39.76
C LYS A 358 23.54 -8.35 39.54
N ILE A 359 23.34 -7.79 38.35
CA ILE A 359 23.82 -6.46 37.99
C ILE A 359 22.73 -5.43 38.31
N VAL A 360 23.08 -4.39 39.07
CA VAL A 360 22.18 -3.29 39.45
C VAL A 360 22.74 -1.96 38.97
N CYS A 361 22.08 -1.35 37.99
CA CYS A 361 22.52 -0.13 37.31
C CYS A 361 21.74 1.12 37.75
N HIS A 362 22.45 2.24 37.87
CA HIS A 362 21.92 3.53 38.27
C HIS A 362 22.50 4.64 37.38
N GLN A 363 21.64 5.54 36.88
CA GLN A 363 22.08 6.69 36.10
C GLN A 363 22.62 7.82 36.98
N ILE A 364 23.69 8.47 36.52
CA ILE A 364 24.37 9.59 37.15
C ILE A 364 23.50 10.84 37.01
N THR A 365 23.20 11.50 38.13
CA THR A 365 22.38 12.72 38.15
C THR A 365 23.26 13.96 38.32
N CYS A 366 23.23 14.86 37.34
CA CYS A 366 24.08 16.05 37.30
C CYS A 366 23.62 17.16 38.25
N PRO A 367 24.55 17.93 38.86
CA PRO A 367 24.22 19.18 39.55
C PRO A 367 23.63 20.22 38.59
N ALA A 368 22.62 20.98 39.04
CA ALA A 368 22.00 22.02 38.22
C ALA A 368 22.96 23.19 37.94
N VAL A 369 23.25 23.43 36.66
CA VAL A 369 24.16 24.48 36.19
C VAL A 369 23.37 25.69 35.72
N SER A 370 23.80 26.90 36.08
CA SER A 370 23.00 28.13 35.92
C SER A 370 23.67 29.16 35.00
N CYS A 371 23.59 28.92 33.69
CA CYS A 371 23.89 29.90 32.64
C CYS A 371 22.93 29.75 31.44
N ALA A 372 23.00 30.70 30.50
CA ALA A 372 22.08 30.76 29.36
C ALA A 372 22.38 29.74 28.24
N ASP A 373 23.67 29.43 27.99
CA ASP A 373 24.12 28.39 27.04
C ASP A 373 25.17 27.49 27.71
N PRO A 374 24.76 26.36 28.32
CA PRO A 374 25.66 25.33 28.82
C PRO A 374 26.18 24.48 27.65
N SER A 375 27.49 24.24 27.62
CA SER A 375 28.15 23.40 26.60
C SER A 375 28.66 22.10 27.22
N PHE A 376 28.54 21.00 26.46
CA PHE A 376 29.06 19.69 26.85
C PHE A 376 30.48 19.50 26.32
N VAL A 377 31.31 18.77 27.07
CA VAL A 377 32.67 18.40 26.70
C VAL A 377 32.70 16.88 26.46
N GLU A 378 33.32 16.42 25.39
CA GLU A 378 33.41 14.98 25.09
C GLU A 378 34.02 14.19 26.27
N GLY A 379 33.27 13.21 26.77
CA GLY A 379 33.66 12.34 27.89
C GLY A 379 33.09 12.70 29.26
N GLU A 380 32.39 13.83 29.43
CA GLU A 380 31.79 14.27 30.70
C GLU A 380 30.25 14.32 30.62
N CYS A 381 29.54 13.76 31.61
CA CYS A 381 28.06 13.68 31.60
C CYS A 381 27.36 15.02 31.88
N CYS A 382 28.05 15.99 32.50
CA CYS A 382 27.43 17.22 33.01
C CYS A 382 27.95 18.49 32.31
N PRO A 383 27.08 19.45 31.93
CA PRO A 383 27.48 20.59 31.10
C PRO A 383 28.19 21.71 31.89
N VAL A 384 28.87 22.61 31.18
CA VAL A 384 29.63 23.73 31.76
C VAL A 384 29.36 25.05 31.05
N CYS A 385 29.55 26.16 31.77
CA CYS A 385 29.09 27.49 31.41
C CYS A 385 30.22 28.47 31.08
N SER A 386 30.17 29.07 29.88
CA SER A 386 31.07 30.17 29.47
C SER A 386 30.39 31.53 29.72
N HIS A 387 31.14 32.50 30.28
CA HIS A 387 30.64 33.84 30.54
C HIS A 387 30.91 34.80 29.38
N SER A 388 29.91 35.58 28.98
CA SER A 388 30.06 36.81 28.19
C SER A 388 29.31 37.96 28.87
N ASP A 389 29.89 39.16 28.80
CA ASP A 389 29.38 40.37 29.44
C ASP A 389 28.10 40.89 28.76
N ASP A 390 26.99 41.00 29.52
CA ASP A 390 26.00 42.09 29.44
C ASP A 390 24.86 41.84 30.45
N SER A 391 24.79 42.60 31.55
CA SER A 391 23.57 42.67 32.37
C SER A 391 23.41 43.99 33.12
N GLU A 392 22.16 44.49 33.14
CA GLU A 392 21.76 45.77 33.72
C GLU A 392 21.87 45.79 35.26
N GLU A 393 22.40 46.87 35.83
CA GLU A 393 22.62 47.00 37.27
C GLU A 393 21.32 47.05 38.12
N GLY A 394 21.32 46.39 39.27
CA GLY A 394 20.36 46.62 40.38
C GLY A 394 19.16 45.67 40.46
N TRP A 395 18.94 44.85 39.45
CA TRP A 395 17.95 43.76 39.51
C TRP A 395 18.58 42.46 40.03
N SER A 396 17.83 41.69 40.82
CA SER A 396 18.17 40.27 41.02
C SER A 396 18.02 39.50 39.70
N PRO A 397 18.67 38.32 39.56
CA PRO A 397 18.29 37.36 38.52
C PRO A 397 16.79 37.12 38.53
N TRP A 398 16.24 36.82 37.34
CA TRP A 398 14.87 36.34 37.23
C TRP A 398 14.74 34.97 37.90
N SER A 399 13.62 34.72 38.57
CA SER A 399 13.22 33.37 38.94
C SER A 399 13.02 32.51 37.68
N ASP A 400 13.00 31.20 37.86
CA ASP A 400 12.50 30.30 36.83
C ASP A 400 11.05 30.64 36.44
N TRP A 401 10.69 30.25 35.22
CA TRP A 401 9.32 30.31 34.74
C TRP A 401 8.44 29.32 35.51
N THR A 402 7.27 29.77 35.96
CA THR A 402 6.23 28.84 36.45
C THR A 402 5.87 27.83 35.37
N LYS A 403 5.35 26.66 35.78
CA LYS A 403 4.69 25.73 34.85
C LYS A 403 3.58 26.46 34.08
N CYS A 404 3.24 25.94 32.88
CA CYS A 404 2.18 26.53 32.06
C CYS A 404 0.85 26.56 32.84
N SER A 405 0.08 27.65 32.72
CA SER A 405 -1.17 27.82 33.47
C SER A 405 -2.32 26.89 33.05
N VAL A 406 -2.08 26.03 32.05
CA VAL A 406 -3.01 25.05 31.48
C VAL A 406 -2.25 23.76 31.13
N THR A 407 -2.96 22.63 31.08
CA THR A 407 -2.43 21.32 30.64
C THR A 407 -2.76 20.96 29.19
N CYS A 408 -3.62 21.74 28.54
CA CYS A 408 -3.98 21.66 27.12
C CYS A 408 -4.36 23.07 26.63
N GLY A 409 -4.40 23.30 25.32
CA GLY A 409 -4.70 24.61 24.74
C GLY A 409 -3.62 25.67 25.01
N SER A 410 -3.99 26.95 24.95
CA SER A 410 -3.06 28.08 25.12
C SER A 410 -3.17 28.70 26.52
N GLY A 411 -2.05 28.78 27.23
CA GLY A 411 -1.92 29.39 28.54
C GLY A 411 -0.72 30.32 28.64
N THR A 412 -0.34 30.67 29.87
CA THR A 412 0.79 31.56 30.15
C THR A 412 1.68 31.04 31.28
N GLN A 413 2.95 31.43 31.23
CA GLN A 413 3.94 31.24 32.30
C GLN A 413 4.37 32.61 32.82
N MET A 414 4.68 32.72 34.11
CA MET A 414 5.15 33.94 34.75
C MET A 414 6.50 33.71 35.44
N ARG A 415 7.31 34.75 35.56
CA ARG A 415 8.50 34.78 36.43
C ARG A 415 8.70 36.16 37.05
N GLY A 416 9.36 36.23 38.20
CA GLY A 416 9.56 37.47 38.95
C GLY A 416 11.03 37.77 39.20
N ARG A 417 11.36 39.05 39.41
CA ARG A 417 12.67 39.50 39.92
C ARG A 417 12.49 40.62 40.93
N SER A 418 13.39 40.67 41.91
CA SER A 418 13.40 41.68 42.97
C SER A 418 14.40 42.80 42.66
N CYS A 419 14.01 44.04 42.89
CA CYS A 419 14.88 45.20 42.83
C CYS A 419 15.57 45.41 44.19
N ASP A 420 16.91 45.57 44.21
CA ASP A 420 17.60 46.09 45.40
C ASP A 420 17.62 47.62 45.37
N VAL A 421 16.53 48.20 45.91
CA VAL A 421 16.31 49.65 45.98
C VAL A 421 17.33 50.39 46.88
N THR A 422 18.26 49.68 47.54
CA THR A 422 19.29 50.29 48.39
C THR A 422 20.57 50.65 47.64
N ARG A 423 20.74 50.22 46.37
CA ARG A 423 21.93 50.52 45.56
C ARG A 423 21.67 51.20 44.22
N SER A 424 20.58 50.87 43.51
CA SER A 424 20.30 51.42 42.17
C SER A 424 18.81 51.72 41.94
N ALA A 425 18.51 52.58 40.96
CA ALA A 425 17.14 52.88 40.54
C ALA A 425 16.67 51.88 39.47
N CYS A 426 15.93 50.85 39.88
CA CYS A 426 15.50 49.79 38.97
C CYS A 426 14.38 50.26 38.03
N THR A 427 14.71 50.46 36.74
CA THR A 427 13.73 50.66 35.67
C THR A 427 13.41 49.34 34.97
N GLY A 428 12.11 49.09 34.73
CA GLY A 428 11.61 47.88 34.07
C GLY A 428 10.58 47.12 34.91
N PRO A 429 9.90 46.11 34.35
CA PRO A 429 8.93 45.30 35.07
C PRO A 429 9.62 44.31 36.03
N HIS A 430 8.99 44.09 37.18
CA HIS A 430 9.40 43.11 38.20
C HIS A 430 8.76 41.72 38.00
N ILE A 431 7.84 41.60 37.06
CA ILE A 431 7.17 40.36 36.63
C ILE A 431 7.20 40.31 35.11
N GLN A 432 7.52 39.15 34.54
CA GLN A 432 7.49 38.86 33.10
C GLN A 432 6.52 37.71 32.85
N THR A 433 5.78 37.77 31.74
CA THR A 433 4.79 36.76 31.32
C THR A 433 5.08 36.34 29.88
N ARG A 434 4.98 35.03 29.58
CA ARG A 434 5.06 34.50 28.20
C ARG A 434 3.93 33.50 27.94
N MET A 435 3.56 33.32 26.67
CA MET A 435 2.58 32.30 26.27
C MET A 435 3.22 30.90 26.17
N CYS A 436 2.40 29.86 26.36
CA CYS A 436 2.71 28.45 26.17
C CYS A 436 1.48 27.76 25.58
N SER A 437 1.66 26.83 24.63
CA SER A 437 0.54 26.16 23.95
C SER A 437 0.78 24.65 23.83
N PHE A 438 -0.28 23.87 24.05
CA PHE A 438 -0.36 22.42 23.89
C PHE A 438 -1.56 22.05 22.99
N LYS A 439 -1.75 20.75 22.67
CA LYS A 439 -2.88 20.24 21.86
C LYS A 439 -4.24 20.80 22.35
N LYS A 440 -5.22 20.96 21.45
CA LYS A 440 -6.58 21.47 21.78
C LYS A 440 -7.17 20.69 22.96
N CYS A 441 -7.78 21.39 23.91
CA CYS A 441 -8.50 20.76 25.02
C CYS A 441 -9.79 20.09 24.55
N ASP A 442 -10.11 18.94 25.15
CA ASP A 442 -11.45 18.35 25.05
C ASP A 442 -12.40 19.04 26.06
N HIS A 443 -13.64 19.29 25.64
CA HIS A 443 -14.61 20.12 26.35
C HIS A 443 -15.49 19.36 27.36
N ARG A 444 -15.25 18.07 27.59
CA ARG A 444 -16.16 17.18 28.33
C ARG A 444 -15.82 16.97 29.82
N ILE A 445 -14.69 17.47 30.32
CA ILE A 445 -14.19 17.15 31.68
C ILE A 445 -14.35 18.33 32.66
N ARG A 446 -14.96 18.06 33.81
CA ARG A 446 -15.10 19.01 34.94
C ARG A 446 -13.78 19.10 35.73
N GLN A 447 -13.21 20.30 35.86
CA GLN A 447 -11.90 20.51 36.48
C GLN A 447 -11.99 21.39 37.73
N ASP A 448 -11.63 20.84 38.90
CA ASP A 448 -11.52 21.55 40.17
C ASP A 448 -10.26 22.46 40.21
N GLY A 449 -10.35 23.58 40.92
CA GLY A 449 -9.30 24.61 40.99
C GLY A 449 -8.18 24.26 41.97
N GLY A 450 -6.93 24.46 41.53
CA GLY A 450 -5.71 24.25 42.33
C GLY A 450 -4.94 25.54 42.64
N TRP A 451 -4.28 25.57 43.79
CA TRP A 451 -3.45 26.70 44.22
C TRP A 451 -2.12 26.75 43.48
N SER A 452 -1.66 27.96 43.12
CA SER A 452 -0.28 28.20 42.71
C SER A 452 0.70 27.96 43.86
N HIS A 453 1.99 27.84 43.53
CA HIS A 453 3.06 28.00 44.52
C HIS A 453 3.01 29.40 45.17
N TRP A 454 3.53 29.49 46.40
CA TRP A 454 3.63 30.74 47.16
C TRP A 454 4.75 31.65 46.63
N SER A 455 4.55 32.96 46.69
CA SER A 455 5.63 33.94 46.53
C SER A 455 6.67 33.82 47.66
N PRO A 456 7.88 34.37 47.46
CA PRO A 456 8.79 34.67 48.57
C PRO A 456 8.12 35.59 49.60
N TRP A 457 8.64 35.58 50.83
CA TRP A 457 8.25 36.51 51.89
C TRP A 457 8.80 37.92 51.64
N SER A 458 8.00 38.94 51.90
CA SER A 458 8.45 40.34 51.85
C SER A 458 9.48 40.69 52.93
N SER A 459 10.23 41.77 52.74
CA SER A 459 11.02 42.40 53.81
C SER A 459 10.14 42.79 55.01
N CYS A 460 10.74 42.82 56.21
CA CYS A 460 10.04 43.18 57.44
C CYS A 460 9.50 44.62 57.38
N SER A 461 8.22 44.81 57.67
CA SER A 461 7.52 46.09 57.44
C SER A 461 7.91 47.27 58.35
N VAL A 462 8.84 47.08 59.30
CA VAL A 462 9.28 48.12 60.25
C VAL A 462 10.80 48.04 60.51
N THR A 463 11.41 49.18 60.86
CA THR A 463 12.83 49.26 61.25
C THR A 463 13.06 49.13 62.76
N CYS A 464 12.04 49.42 63.58
CA CYS A 464 12.01 49.17 65.02
C CYS A 464 10.60 48.70 65.46
N GLY A 465 10.52 47.86 66.49
CA GLY A 465 9.29 47.18 66.91
C GLY A 465 8.92 45.93 66.11
N VAL A 466 7.70 45.43 66.31
CA VAL A 466 7.16 44.26 65.59
C VAL A 466 6.58 44.69 64.25
N GLY A 467 7.08 44.12 63.16
CA GLY A 467 6.52 44.23 61.82
C GLY A 467 5.97 42.90 61.32
N ASN A 468 5.53 42.89 60.06
CA ASN A 468 5.08 41.68 59.38
C ASN A 468 5.87 41.47 58.08
N ILE A 469 5.95 40.20 57.67
CA ILE A 469 6.35 39.74 56.34
C ILE A 469 5.12 39.07 55.69
N THR A 470 4.93 39.23 54.38
CA THR A 470 3.74 38.70 53.67
C THR A 470 4.14 37.93 52.41
N ARG A 471 3.44 36.83 52.13
CA ARG A 471 3.49 36.09 50.85
C ARG A 471 2.09 35.78 50.31
N ILE A 472 1.98 35.54 49.01
CA ILE A 472 0.71 35.31 48.32
C ILE A 472 0.76 34.13 47.33
N ARG A 473 -0.40 33.52 47.07
CA ARG A 473 -0.64 32.49 46.03
C ARG A 473 -2.04 32.69 45.44
N LEU A 474 -2.25 32.23 44.21
CA LEU A 474 -3.49 32.43 43.46
C LEU A 474 -4.16 31.08 43.13
N CYS A 475 -5.49 31.07 42.98
CA CYS A 475 -6.23 29.87 42.61
C CYS A 475 -6.28 29.75 41.08
N ASN A 476 -5.18 29.30 40.48
CA ASN A 476 -4.99 29.27 39.03
C ASN A 476 -4.02 28.20 38.53
N SER A 477 -3.88 27.08 39.25
CA SER A 477 -3.03 25.96 38.84
C SER A 477 -3.66 24.61 39.25
N PRO A 478 -4.70 24.14 38.53
CA PRO A 478 -5.40 24.78 37.40
C PRO A 478 -6.47 25.79 37.84
N ILE A 479 -7.04 26.55 36.91
CA ILE A 479 -8.27 27.35 37.14
C ILE A 479 -9.51 26.44 37.09
N PRO A 480 -10.52 26.61 37.97
CA PRO A 480 -11.73 25.80 37.92
C PRO A 480 -12.58 26.12 36.68
N GLN A 481 -13.04 25.08 35.98
CA GLN A 481 -13.90 25.18 34.78
C GLN A 481 -15.05 24.16 34.85
N MET A 482 -16.09 24.37 34.04
CA MET A 482 -17.26 23.47 33.94
C MET A 482 -17.90 23.14 35.31
N GLY A 483 -17.91 24.10 36.23
CA GLY A 483 -18.47 23.96 37.57
C GLY A 483 -17.62 23.20 38.58
N GLY A 484 -16.31 23.02 38.34
CA GLY A 484 -15.39 22.47 39.34
C GLY A 484 -15.25 23.33 40.61
N LYS A 485 -14.86 22.71 41.73
CA LYS A 485 -14.74 23.32 43.05
C LYS A 485 -13.64 24.38 43.07
N ASN A 486 -13.87 25.47 43.79
CA ASN A 486 -12.88 26.54 43.97
C ASN A 486 -11.83 26.16 45.05
N CYS A 487 -10.63 26.74 44.99
CA CYS A 487 -9.53 26.34 45.89
C CYS A 487 -9.85 26.63 47.36
N VAL A 488 -9.65 25.63 48.23
CA VAL A 488 -9.92 25.76 49.68
C VAL A 488 -8.66 26.26 50.42
N GLY A 489 -8.81 27.33 51.21
CA GLY A 489 -7.75 27.92 52.04
C GLY A 489 -7.51 29.41 51.76
N ASN A 490 -6.53 30.01 52.44
CA ASN A 490 -6.15 31.41 52.19
C ASN A 490 -5.09 31.53 51.09
N GLY A 491 -5.26 32.52 50.21
CA GLY A 491 -4.31 32.91 49.15
C GLY A 491 -3.30 34.00 49.57
N ARG A 492 -3.34 34.45 50.82
CA ARG A 492 -2.37 35.37 51.43
C ARG A 492 -2.00 34.87 52.81
N GLU A 493 -0.72 34.89 53.12
CA GLU A 493 -0.17 34.47 54.40
C GLU A 493 0.74 35.58 54.92
N THR A 494 0.63 35.88 56.21
CA THR A 494 1.33 37.00 56.86
C THR A 494 1.92 36.50 58.17
N GLU A 495 3.24 36.60 58.31
CA GLU A 495 4.00 36.17 59.48
C GLU A 495 4.67 37.38 60.16
N LYS A 496 5.01 37.28 61.45
CA LYS A 496 5.55 38.40 62.24
C LYS A 496 7.08 38.40 62.23
N CYS A 497 7.68 39.58 62.26
CA CYS A 497 9.11 39.80 62.37
C CYS A 497 9.41 40.85 63.45
N GLU A 498 10.32 40.59 64.38
CA GLU A 498 10.57 41.47 65.53
C GLU A 498 11.90 42.24 65.43
N LYS A 499 11.84 43.54 65.73
CA LYS A 499 12.98 44.46 65.94
C LYS A 499 12.79 45.21 67.26
N VAL A 500 13.85 45.85 67.77
CA VAL A 500 13.87 46.51 69.09
C VAL A 500 12.86 47.67 69.17
N PRO A 501 12.13 47.95 70.29
CA PRO A 501 11.00 48.89 70.30
C PRO A 501 11.33 50.39 70.55
N CYS A 502 10.39 51.33 70.25
CA CYS A 502 10.66 52.79 70.08
C CYS A 502 9.67 53.78 70.79
N PRO A 503 10.11 54.70 71.70
CA PRO A 503 9.27 55.56 72.58
C PRO A 503 8.30 56.61 71.96
N VAL A 504 7.10 56.77 72.55
CA VAL A 504 5.95 57.58 72.05
C VAL A 504 5.11 58.22 73.20
N ASN A 505 4.58 59.44 73.02
CA ASN A 505 3.63 60.13 73.94
C ASN A 505 2.19 60.19 73.37
N GLY A 506 1.15 60.20 74.20
CA GLY A 506 -0.25 60.09 73.73
C GLY A 506 -1.03 61.40 73.51
N GLN A 507 -1.90 61.41 72.50
CA GLN A 507 -2.92 62.44 72.20
C GLN A 507 -4.18 61.81 71.55
N TRP A 508 -5.31 62.52 71.54
CA TRP A 508 -6.58 62.02 70.99
C TRP A 508 -6.61 61.97 69.46
N GLY A 509 -7.09 60.84 68.91
CA GLY A 509 -7.42 60.71 67.50
C GLY A 509 -8.79 61.31 67.14
N PRO A 510 -9.06 61.52 65.83
CA PRO A 510 -10.36 61.96 65.35
C PRO A 510 -11.45 60.90 65.60
N TRP A 511 -12.71 61.34 65.68
CA TRP A 511 -13.85 60.42 65.71
C TRP A 511 -13.96 59.65 64.38
N SER A 512 -14.29 58.36 64.47
CA SER A 512 -14.62 57.55 63.30
C SER A 512 -15.87 58.08 62.57
N PRO A 513 -16.05 57.73 61.29
CA PRO A 513 -17.36 57.72 60.67
C PRO A 513 -18.34 56.87 61.49
N TRP A 514 -19.64 57.12 61.30
CA TRP A 514 -20.69 56.23 61.81
C TRP A 514 -20.64 54.88 61.07
N SER A 515 -20.83 53.79 61.81
CA SER A 515 -20.94 52.44 61.24
C SER A 515 -22.14 52.31 60.31
N ALA A 516 -22.13 51.26 59.48
CA ALA A 516 -23.36 50.77 58.87
C ALA A 516 -24.39 50.40 59.96
N CYS A 517 -25.67 50.41 59.58
CA CYS A 517 -26.73 49.97 60.48
C CYS A 517 -26.59 48.46 60.75
N THR A 518 -26.81 48.02 61.99
CA THR A 518 -26.68 46.60 62.36
C THR A 518 -27.60 45.65 61.58
N VAL A 519 -28.68 46.15 60.96
CA VAL A 519 -29.58 45.37 60.09
C VAL A 519 -30.07 46.20 58.89
N THR A 520 -30.41 45.52 57.80
CA THR A 520 -30.97 46.12 56.57
C THR A 520 -32.50 46.29 56.62
N CYS A 521 -33.18 45.45 57.40
CA CYS A 521 -34.61 45.52 57.74
C CYS A 521 -34.81 45.18 59.23
N GLY A 522 -35.94 45.60 59.83
CA GLY A 522 -36.33 45.30 61.22
C GLY A 522 -35.90 46.28 62.32
N GLY A 523 -35.01 47.25 62.02
CA GLY A 523 -34.55 48.28 62.96
C GLY A 523 -33.19 47.98 63.59
N GLY A 524 -32.21 48.88 63.40
CA GLY A 524 -30.84 48.71 63.87
C GLY A 524 -30.22 49.97 64.49
N ILE A 525 -28.96 49.83 64.92
CA ILE A 525 -28.16 50.87 65.58
C ILE A 525 -26.87 51.11 64.76
N ARG A 526 -26.32 52.32 64.84
CA ARG A 526 -25.00 52.68 64.32
C ARG A 526 -24.14 53.32 65.42
N GLU A 527 -22.84 53.10 65.39
CA GLU A 527 -21.86 53.58 66.38
C GLU A 527 -20.74 54.40 65.72
N ARG A 528 -20.16 55.37 66.44
CA ARG A 528 -18.82 55.91 66.15
C ARG A 528 -17.97 56.05 67.42
N SER A 529 -16.66 55.98 67.28
CA SER A 529 -15.71 55.97 68.41
C SER A 529 -14.48 56.84 68.14
N ARG A 530 -13.76 57.23 69.21
CA ARG A 530 -12.43 57.87 69.15
C ARG A 530 -11.51 57.24 70.18
N LEU A 531 -10.21 57.23 69.89
CA LEU A 531 -9.20 56.55 70.70
C LEU A 531 -8.06 57.51 71.09
N CYS A 532 -7.40 57.23 72.21
CA CYS A 532 -6.21 57.95 72.68
C CYS A 532 -4.97 57.40 71.95
N ASN A 533 -4.93 57.59 70.62
CA ASN A 533 -4.01 56.88 69.73
C ASN A 533 -3.41 57.74 68.60
N SER A 534 -3.43 59.07 68.72
CA SER A 534 -2.82 59.98 67.73
C SER A 534 -1.80 60.95 68.35
N PRO A 535 -0.79 60.48 69.11
CA PRO A 535 -0.34 59.08 69.22
C PRO A 535 -0.90 58.35 70.47
N GLU A 536 -0.46 57.12 70.73
CA GLU A 536 -0.69 56.40 72.01
C GLU A 536 0.58 56.45 72.88
N PRO A 537 0.51 56.51 74.23
CA PRO A 537 1.70 56.60 75.07
C PRO A 537 2.35 55.22 75.25
N GLN A 538 3.58 55.05 74.75
CA GLN A 538 4.31 53.80 74.84
C GLN A 538 5.81 54.04 75.11
N TYR A 539 6.46 53.05 75.74
CA TYR A 539 7.89 53.06 76.12
C TYR A 539 8.34 54.32 76.91
N GLY A 540 7.43 54.91 77.70
CA GLY A 540 7.73 55.99 78.66
C GLY A 540 6.91 57.28 78.51
N GLY A 541 5.99 57.39 77.55
CA GLY A 541 5.18 58.60 77.35
C GLY A 541 3.87 58.72 78.15
N LYS A 542 3.18 59.87 78.02
CA LYS A 542 2.04 60.32 78.86
C LYS A 542 0.64 60.15 78.20
N PRO A 543 -0.45 59.82 78.96
CA PRO A 543 -1.82 59.54 78.46
C PRO A 543 -2.77 60.73 78.21
N CYS A 544 -3.89 60.48 77.50
CA CYS A 544 -4.96 61.43 77.12
C CYS A 544 -6.21 61.38 78.02
N VAL A 545 -7.09 62.40 77.97
CA VAL A 545 -8.25 62.58 78.89
C VAL A 545 -9.57 62.91 78.14
N GLY A 546 -10.64 62.08 78.28
CA GLY A 546 -11.95 62.23 77.61
C GLY A 546 -12.67 60.91 77.21
N ASP A 547 -13.98 60.97 76.86
CA ASP A 547 -14.82 59.80 76.51
C ASP A 547 -14.64 59.26 75.08
N THR A 548 -14.94 57.97 74.84
CA THR A 548 -14.49 57.23 73.63
C THR A 548 -15.55 56.72 72.63
N LYS A 549 -16.86 56.70 72.92
CA LYS A 549 -17.91 56.08 72.05
C LYS A 549 -19.23 56.89 71.97
N GLN A 550 -20.00 56.74 70.88
CA GLN A 550 -21.30 57.39 70.64
C GLN A 550 -22.24 56.53 69.72
N HIS A 551 -23.56 56.52 69.95
CA HIS A 551 -24.55 55.66 69.25
C HIS A 551 -25.79 56.41 68.69
N ASP A 552 -26.46 55.86 67.66
CA ASP A 552 -27.67 56.39 66.97
C ASP A 552 -28.50 55.26 66.26
N MET A 553 -29.76 55.49 65.82
CA MET A 553 -30.70 54.46 65.28
C MET A 553 -31.03 54.54 63.77
N CYS A 554 -31.41 53.43 63.12
CA CYS A 554 -31.64 53.32 61.65
C CYS A 554 -32.56 52.14 61.19
N ASN A 555 -32.95 52.12 59.89
CA ASN A 555 -33.62 51.03 59.11
C ASN A 555 -34.89 50.33 59.65
N LYS A 556 -36.05 50.99 59.68
CA LYS A 556 -37.31 50.51 60.34
C LYS A 556 -38.41 49.91 59.40
N LYS A 557 -38.15 48.86 58.62
CA LYS A 557 -39.15 48.11 57.80
C LYS A 557 -38.80 46.61 57.71
N ASP A 558 -39.76 45.70 57.50
CA ASP A 558 -39.57 44.22 57.54
C ASP A 558 -39.33 43.55 56.16
N CYS A 559 -39.02 42.23 56.13
CA CYS A 559 -38.52 41.46 54.96
C CYS A 559 -39.26 40.11 54.68
N PRO A 560 -39.39 39.64 53.41
CA PRO A 560 -40.06 38.37 52.99
C PRO A 560 -39.10 37.18 52.69
N ILE A 561 -39.65 35.97 52.43
CA ILE A 561 -38.94 34.66 52.26
C ILE A 561 -39.45 33.89 51.02
N ASP A 562 -38.59 33.11 50.34
CA ASP A 562 -38.86 32.25 49.16
C ASP A 562 -38.39 30.79 49.41
N GLY A 563 -39.15 29.79 48.96
CA GLY A 563 -38.97 28.37 49.27
C GLY A 563 -37.96 27.58 48.40
N CYS A 564 -37.76 27.94 47.13
CA CYS A 564 -36.84 27.20 46.24
C CYS A 564 -35.35 27.48 46.52
N LEU A 565 -35.05 28.48 47.38
CA LEU A 565 -33.69 28.80 47.84
C LEU A 565 -32.98 27.66 48.60
N SER A 566 -33.71 26.60 48.97
CA SER A 566 -33.17 25.40 49.60
C SER A 566 -32.71 24.29 48.63
N ASN A 567 -32.87 24.48 47.32
CA ASN A 567 -32.60 23.49 46.26
C ASN A 567 -33.18 22.08 46.57
N PRO A 568 -34.50 21.95 46.76
CA PRO A 568 -35.12 20.70 47.20
C PRO A 568 -35.40 19.67 46.07
N CYS A 569 -35.19 20.05 44.81
CA CYS A 569 -35.39 19.21 43.64
C CYS A 569 -34.07 18.57 43.16
N PHE A 570 -34.15 17.49 42.39
CA PHE A 570 -32.99 16.83 41.81
C PHE A 570 -32.20 17.80 40.91
N PRO A 571 -30.84 17.76 40.87
CA PRO A 571 -30.05 18.68 40.06
C PRO A 571 -30.45 18.68 38.58
N GLY A 572 -30.98 19.81 38.10
CA GLY A 572 -31.47 19.99 36.73
C GLY A 572 -33.00 19.88 36.57
N ALA A 573 -33.73 19.39 37.57
CA ALA A 573 -35.20 19.46 37.59
C ALA A 573 -35.65 20.87 38.01
N GLU A 574 -36.70 21.38 37.36
CA GLU A 574 -37.22 22.74 37.59
C GLU A 574 -37.89 22.85 38.97
N CYS A 575 -37.47 23.82 39.81
CA CYS A 575 -38.08 24.08 41.11
C CYS A 575 -39.05 25.27 41.01
N ASN A 576 -40.33 25.02 41.30
CA ASN A 576 -41.38 26.03 41.32
C ASN A 576 -41.73 26.38 42.78
N SER A 577 -41.41 27.60 43.24
CA SER A 577 -41.78 28.08 44.58
C SER A 577 -43.08 28.88 44.57
N TYR A 578 -43.82 28.79 45.68
CA TYR A 578 -45.10 29.46 45.86
C TYR A 578 -45.03 30.54 46.96
N PRO A 579 -45.91 31.56 46.94
CA PRO A 579 -45.86 32.69 47.89
C PRO A 579 -46.12 32.34 49.37
N ASP A 580 -46.51 31.10 49.67
CA ASP A 580 -46.66 30.58 51.03
C ASP A 580 -45.38 29.91 51.57
N GLY A 581 -44.31 29.83 50.75
CA GLY A 581 -43.04 29.18 51.07
C GLY A 581 -42.96 27.70 50.69
N SER A 582 -44.02 27.12 50.12
CA SER A 582 -43.99 25.77 49.56
C SER A 582 -43.32 25.72 48.18
N TRP A 583 -43.00 24.51 47.70
CA TRP A 583 -42.34 24.29 46.41
C TRP A 583 -42.80 22.97 45.78
N SER A 584 -42.63 22.85 44.46
CA SER A 584 -42.82 21.61 43.70
C SER A 584 -41.70 21.44 42.66
N CYS A 585 -41.44 20.18 42.27
CA CYS A 585 -40.41 19.84 41.28
C CYS A 585 -41.06 19.44 39.96
N GLY A 586 -40.46 19.89 38.85
CA GLY A 586 -40.76 19.44 37.50
C GLY A 586 -40.26 18.02 37.21
N PRO A 587 -40.35 17.54 35.97
CA PRO A 587 -39.83 16.23 35.57
C PRO A 587 -38.32 16.14 35.76
N CYS A 588 -37.81 14.90 35.84
CA CYS A 588 -36.37 14.64 35.85
C CYS A 588 -35.70 15.13 34.55
N PRO A 589 -34.39 15.46 34.58
CA PRO A 589 -33.63 15.75 33.36
C PRO A 589 -33.65 14.58 32.38
N ALA A 590 -33.40 14.86 31.09
CA ALA A 590 -33.17 13.81 30.10
C ALA A 590 -32.02 12.88 30.55
N GLY A 591 -32.16 11.57 30.31
CA GLY A 591 -31.28 10.53 30.83
C GLY A 591 -31.63 10.04 32.24
N TYR A 592 -32.72 10.52 32.86
CA TYR A 592 -33.17 10.05 34.17
C TYR A 592 -34.68 9.80 34.26
N LEU A 593 -35.08 8.81 35.06
CA LEU A 593 -36.46 8.51 35.42
C LEU A 593 -36.71 8.81 36.91
N GLY A 594 -37.89 9.33 37.25
CA GLY A 594 -38.25 9.59 38.64
C GLY A 594 -39.33 10.66 38.82
N ASN A 595 -39.40 11.21 40.02
CA ASN A 595 -40.47 12.13 40.45
C ASN A 595 -40.02 13.60 40.61
N GLY A 596 -38.84 13.96 40.07
CA GLY A 596 -38.26 15.30 40.17
C GLY A 596 -37.56 15.62 41.50
N THR A 597 -37.81 14.84 42.57
CA THR A 597 -37.05 14.89 43.83
C THR A 597 -36.00 13.79 43.93
N VAL A 598 -36.35 12.59 43.47
CA VAL A 598 -35.45 11.45 43.27
C VAL A 598 -35.55 11.10 41.80
N CYS A 599 -34.39 11.06 41.14
CA CYS A 599 -34.23 10.70 39.75
C CYS A 599 -33.09 9.68 39.67
N GLU A 600 -33.35 8.54 39.04
CA GLU A 600 -32.41 7.45 38.81
C GLU A 600 -32.05 7.39 37.32
N ASP A 601 -30.89 6.83 37.01
CA ASP A 601 -30.35 6.72 35.66
C ASP A 601 -31.30 5.94 34.74
N LEU A 602 -31.51 6.44 33.52
CA LEU A 602 -32.23 5.69 32.50
C LEU A 602 -31.23 4.84 31.72
N ASP A 603 -31.35 3.52 31.79
CA ASP A 603 -30.62 2.65 30.88
C ASP A 603 -31.26 2.67 29.48
N GLU A 604 -30.75 3.53 28.59
CA GLU A 604 -31.26 3.60 27.21
C GLU A 604 -30.91 2.36 26.38
N CYS A 605 -29.84 1.63 26.71
CA CYS A 605 -29.44 0.40 26.01
C CYS A 605 -30.47 -0.72 26.20
N ILE A 606 -30.99 -0.88 27.42
CA ILE A 606 -32.09 -1.81 27.71
C ILE A 606 -33.42 -1.27 27.17
N ALA A 607 -33.66 0.05 27.26
CA ALA A 607 -34.93 0.64 26.84
C ALA A 607 -35.13 0.68 25.30
N VAL A 608 -34.04 0.67 24.53
CA VAL A 608 -34.03 0.62 23.05
C VAL A 608 -32.92 -0.34 22.60
N SER A 609 -33.29 -1.59 22.32
CA SER A 609 -32.33 -2.68 22.06
C SER A 609 -31.78 -2.74 20.63
N ASP A 610 -32.03 -1.72 19.81
CA ASP A 610 -31.58 -1.58 18.41
C ASP A 610 -30.87 -0.24 18.13
N VAL A 611 -30.38 0.43 19.17
CA VAL A 611 -29.61 1.69 19.08
C VAL A 611 -28.23 1.50 18.48
N CYS A 612 -27.61 0.37 18.77
CA CYS A 612 -26.22 0.06 18.42
C CYS A 612 -26.20 -1.23 17.60
N PHE A 613 -25.14 -1.42 16.83
CA PHE A 613 -24.96 -2.62 16.03
C PHE A 613 -24.90 -3.86 16.91
N LYS A 614 -25.35 -4.99 16.36
CA LYS A 614 -25.34 -6.29 17.05
C LYS A 614 -24.34 -7.21 16.36
N VAL A 615 -23.49 -7.83 17.17
CA VAL A 615 -22.59 -8.91 16.76
C VAL A 615 -23.03 -10.13 17.58
N ASN A 616 -23.21 -11.28 16.92
CA ASN A 616 -23.63 -12.55 17.53
C ASN A 616 -24.86 -12.39 18.46
N GLN A 617 -25.85 -11.63 17.99
CA GLN A 617 -27.08 -11.20 18.69
C GLN A 617 -26.88 -10.31 19.95
N VAL A 618 -25.66 -10.01 20.37
CA VAL A 618 -25.33 -9.13 21.51
C VAL A 618 -25.29 -7.66 21.07
N HIS A 619 -25.96 -6.79 21.82
CA HIS A 619 -26.07 -5.34 21.56
C HIS A 619 -24.86 -4.59 22.12
N ARG A 620 -24.04 -3.97 21.25
CA ARG A 620 -22.77 -3.29 21.62
C ARG A 620 -22.99 -1.86 22.17
N CYS A 621 -23.93 -1.71 23.10
CA CYS A 621 -24.31 -0.44 23.73
C CYS A 621 -23.79 -0.35 25.17
N VAL A 622 -23.27 0.82 25.56
CA VAL A 622 -22.76 1.09 26.90
C VAL A 622 -23.59 2.20 27.54
N ASN A 623 -24.37 1.83 28.58
CA ASN A 623 -25.09 2.79 29.39
C ASN A 623 -24.12 3.64 30.22
N THR A 624 -24.44 4.92 30.40
CA THR A 624 -23.61 5.91 31.09
C THR A 624 -24.47 6.83 31.95
N ASN A 625 -23.87 7.45 32.99
CA ASN A 625 -24.61 8.33 33.88
C ASN A 625 -24.25 9.80 33.62
N PRO A 626 -25.04 10.58 32.86
CA PRO A 626 -26.27 10.22 32.13
C PRO A 626 -26.07 9.88 30.64
N GLY A 627 -26.98 9.05 30.09
CA GLY A 627 -27.11 8.78 28.67
C GLY A 627 -26.47 7.46 28.21
N PHE A 628 -26.24 7.30 26.92
CA PHE A 628 -25.60 6.11 26.36
C PHE A 628 -24.55 6.47 25.31
N HIS A 629 -23.70 5.50 24.98
CA HIS A 629 -22.93 5.51 23.74
C HIS A 629 -22.82 4.10 23.16
N CYS A 630 -22.75 4.01 21.83
CA CYS A 630 -22.38 2.79 21.16
C CYS A 630 -20.85 2.61 21.19
N LEU A 631 -20.41 1.36 21.20
CA LEU A 631 -19.04 1.01 20.80
C LEU A 631 -18.84 1.38 19.31
N PRO A 632 -17.59 1.54 18.83
CA PRO A 632 -17.33 1.61 17.40
C PRO A 632 -17.87 0.35 16.69
N CYS A 633 -18.03 0.43 15.37
CA CYS A 633 -18.30 -0.78 14.58
C CYS A 633 -17.18 -1.81 14.82
N PRO A 634 -17.52 -3.11 14.82
CA PRO A 634 -16.53 -4.19 14.92
C PRO A 634 -15.51 -4.14 13.76
N PRO A 635 -14.40 -4.90 13.84
CA PRO A 635 -13.55 -5.14 12.67
C PRO A 635 -14.39 -5.66 11.48
N ARG A 636 -13.88 -5.49 10.25
CA ARG A 636 -14.60 -5.76 8.98
C ARG A 636 -15.82 -4.85 8.72
N TYR A 637 -16.22 -3.98 9.66
CA TYR A 637 -17.32 -3.02 9.48
C TYR A 637 -16.92 -1.57 9.74
N LYS A 638 -17.45 -0.66 8.93
CA LYS A 638 -17.29 0.80 9.09
C LYS A 638 -18.64 1.48 9.32
N GLY A 639 -18.68 2.58 10.05
CA GLY A 639 -19.98 3.23 10.31
C GLY A 639 -19.97 4.37 11.32
N SER A 640 -21.17 4.75 11.73
CA SER A 640 -21.38 5.78 12.75
C SER A 640 -21.11 5.24 14.17
N GLN A 641 -20.85 6.15 15.12
CA GLN A 641 -20.80 5.83 16.55
C GLN A 641 -21.73 6.77 17.32
N PRO A 642 -23.02 6.42 17.45
CA PRO A 642 -23.99 7.24 18.17
C PRO A 642 -23.66 7.40 19.66
N TYR A 643 -23.96 8.57 20.21
CA TYR A 643 -23.94 8.85 21.63
C TYR A 643 -25.03 9.89 21.95
N GLY A 644 -25.74 9.72 23.05
CA GLY A 644 -26.93 10.51 23.32
C GLY A 644 -27.32 10.51 24.80
N VAL A 645 -28.28 11.36 25.14
CA VAL A 645 -28.84 11.43 26.50
C VAL A 645 -30.36 11.48 26.40
N GLY A 646 -31.04 10.50 27.01
CA GLY A 646 -32.49 10.37 26.99
C GLY A 646 -33.03 9.51 25.84
N LEU A 647 -34.17 8.89 26.13
CA LEU A 647 -34.86 7.91 25.27
C LEU A 647 -35.18 8.37 23.85
N GLU A 648 -35.42 9.68 23.65
CA GLU A 648 -35.77 10.19 22.31
C GLU A 648 -34.55 10.19 21.37
N VAL A 649 -33.35 10.52 21.87
CA VAL A 649 -32.12 10.45 21.06
C VAL A 649 -31.79 9.00 20.71
N ALA A 650 -31.94 8.08 21.67
CA ALA A 650 -31.75 6.64 21.44
C ALA A 650 -32.66 6.09 20.32
N LYS A 651 -33.92 6.54 20.24
CA LYS A 651 -34.85 6.11 19.17
C LYS A 651 -34.50 6.66 17.79
N THR A 652 -33.90 7.86 17.71
CA THR A 652 -33.64 8.55 16.44
C THR A 652 -32.24 8.31 15.88
N GLU A 653 -31.23 8.22 16.75
CA GLU A 653 -29.81 8.12 16.35
C GLU A 653 -29.33 6.68 16.53
N LYS A 654 -29.60 5.86 15.50
CA LYS A 654 -29.18 4.44 15.46
C LYS A 654 -27.83 4.29 14.77
N GLN A 655 -27.07 3.31 15.22
CA GLN A 655 -25.82 2.93 14.60
C GLN A 655 -26.09 2.19 13.30
N VAL A 656 -25.36 2.58 12.25
CA VAL A 656 -25.32 1.85 10.99
C VAL A 656 -23.86 1.49 10.78
N CYS A 657 -23.59 0.19 10.74
CA CYS A 657 -22.31 -0.40 10.37
C CYS A 657 -22.51 -1.11 9.02
N GLU A 658 -21.74 -0.70 8.03
CA GLU A 658 -21.70 -1.29 6.69
C GLU A 658 -20.45 -2.17 6.58
N PRO A 659 -20.52 -3.34 5.90
CA PRO A 659 -19.35 -4.17 5.67
C PRO A 659 -18.30 -3.40 4.86
N GLU A 660 -17.03 -3.50 5.26
CA GLU A 660 -15.92 -2.85 4.59
C GLU A 660 -15.52 -3.61 3.33
N ASN A 661 -15.15 -2.90 2.26
CA ASN A 661 -14.61 -3.52 1.04
C ASN A 661 -13.57 -2.57 0.43
N PRO A 662 -12.28 -2.70 0.82
CA PRO A 662 -11.26 -1.72 0.46
C PRO A 662 -11.08 -1.51 -1.05
N CYS A 663 -11.39 -2.51 -1.87
CA CYS A 663 -11.35 -2.44 -3.33
C CYS A 663 -12.50 -1.59 -3.90
N LYS A 664 -13.74 -1.86 -3.48
CA LYS A 664 -14.92 -1.09 -3.90
C LYS A 664 -14.94 0.33 -3.34
N ASP A 665 -14.43 0.48 -2.12
CA ASP A 665 -14.32 1.75 -1.40
C ASP A 665 -13.15 2.61 -1.87
N LYS A 666 -12.20 2.03 -2.62
CA LYS A 666 -10.96 2.66 -3.08
C LYS A 666 -10.08 3.17 -1.94
N THR A 667 -10.06 2.44 -0.82
CA THR A 667 -9.19 2.67 0.34
C THR A 667 -7.98 1.74 0.36
N HIS A 668 -7.88 0.82 -0.60
CA HIS A 668 -6.74 -0.07 -0.80
C HIS A 668 -5.42 0.67 -1.10
N SER A 669 -4.30 -0.02 -0.90
CA SER A 669 -2.94 0.51 -1.03
C SER A 669 -2.09 -0.20 -2.11
N CYS A 670 -2.78 -0.80 -3.10
CA CYS A 670 -2.19 -1.47 -4.25
C CYS A 670 -1.56 -0.49 -5.26
N HIS A 671 -0.63 -0.97 -6.06
CA HIS A 671 0.05 -0.21 -7.12
C HIS A 671 -0.90 0.31 -8.20
N LYS A 672 -0.50 1.35 -8.96
CA LYS A 672 -1.26 1.87 -10.12
C LYS A 672 -1.51 0.81 -11.21
N SER A 673 -0.53 -0.08 -11.39
CA SER A 673 -0.58 -1.24 -12.30
C SER A 673 -1.03 -2.54 -11.63
N ALA A 674 -1.55 -2.47 -10.40
CA ALA A 674 -2.14 -3.60 -9.71
C ALA A 674 -3.67 -3.55 -9.74
N GLU A 675 -4.29 -4.69 -9.48
CA GLU A 675 -5.69 -4.86 -9.14
C GLU A 675 -5.84 -5.08 -7.63
N CYS A 676 -6.95 -4.61 -7.07
CA CYS A 676 -7.34 -4.91 -5.70
C CYS A 676 -8.35 -6.05 -5.78
N ILE A 677 -7.95 -7.22 -5.28
CA ILE A 677 -8.76 -8.43 -5.29
C ILE A 677 -9.37 -8.58 -3.90
N TYR A 678 -10.69 -8.53 -3.82
CA TYR A 678 -11.43 -8.76 -2.58
C TYR A 678 -11.56 -10.27 -2.38
N LEU A 679 -10.96 -10.79 -1.30
CA LEU A 679 -10.92 -12.24 -1.03
C LEU A 679 -12.23 -12.72 -0.40
N GLY A 680 -12.78 -11.94 0.53
CA GLY A 680 -14.03 -12.26 1.20
C GLY A 680 -14.34 -11.26 2.31
N HIS A 681 -15.52 -11.38 2.92
CA HIS A 681 -15.80 -10.57 4.12
C HIS A 681 -15.01 -11.10 5.32
N PHE A 682 -15.03 -12.43 5.52
CA PHE A 682 -14.39 -13.12 6.65
C PHE A 682 -12.98 -13.65 6.33
N SER A 683 -12.49 -13.48 5.09
CA SER A 683 -11.11 -13.83 4.72
C SER A 683 -10.08 -12.91 5.39
N ASP A 684 -8.89 -13.44 5.67
CA ASP A 684 -7.79 -12.77 6.35
C ASP A 684 -6.51 -12.69 5.50
N PRO A 685 -6.22 -11.55 4.85
CA PRO A 685 -6.93 -10.27 4.89
C PRO A 685 -8.11 -10.21 3.91
N MET A 686 -9.07 -9.31 4.17
CA MET A 686 -10.23 -9.09 3.30
C MET A 686 -9.91 -8.76 1.82
N TYR A 687 -8.66 -8.36 1.52
CA TYR A 687 -8.21 -8.10 0.15
C TYR A 687 -6.71 -8.34 -0.03
N LYS A 688 -6.32 -8.81 -1.23
CA LYS A 688 -4.93 -8.81 -1.71
C LYS A 688 -4.73 -7.80 -2.85
N CYS A 689 -3.47 -7.51 -3.13
CA CYS A 689 -3.06 -6.69 -4.27
C CYS A 689 -2.27 -7.59 -5.22
N GLU A 690 -2.63 -7.59 -6.49
CA GLU A 690 -1.95 -8.40 -7.51
C GLU A 690 -1.59 -7.53 -8.71
N CYS A 691 -0.40 -7.73 -9.29
CA CYS A 691 -0.01 -6.99 -10.48
C CYS A 691 -0.85 -7.42 -11.69
N ARG A 692 -1.32 -6.46 -12.49
CA ARG A 692 -2.12 -6.77 -13.69
C ARG A 692 -1.22 -7.41 -14.75
N THR A 693 -1.80 -8.23 -15.61
CA THR A 693 -1.12 -8.86 -16.76
C THR A 693 -0.18 -7.91 -17.52
N GLY A 694 1.05 -8.37 -17.73
CA GLY A 694 2.17 -7.58 -18.28
C GLY A 694 2.88 -6.71 -17.23
N TYR A 695 2.65 -7.00 -15.96
CA TYR A 695 3.42 -6.46 -14.84
C TYR A 695 3.59 -7.53 -13.75
N ALA A 696 4.77 -7.58 -13.14
CA ALA A 696 5.11 -8.47 -12.03
C ALA A 696 5.54 -7.68 -10.78
N GLY A 697 5.37 -8.25 -9.59
CA GLY A 697 5.70 -7.60 -8.31
C GLY A 697 4.88 -8.08 -7.11
N ASP A 698 5.02 -7.39 -5.98
CA ASP A 698 4.30 -7.68 -4.72
C ASP A 698 2.88 -7.06 -4.65
N GLY A 699 2.36 -6.58 -5.78
CA GLY A 699 1.08 -5.88 -5.89
C GLY A 699 1.06 -4.46 -5.30
N ARG A 700 2.06 -4.07 -4.48
CA ARG A 700 2.26 -2.70 -3.98
C ARG A 700 3.23 -1.92 -4.87
N ILE A 701 4.18 -2.64 -5.45
CA ILE A 701 5.11 -2.25 -6.49
C ILE A 701 4.93 -3.26 -7.62
N CYS A 702 4.79 -2.79 -8.87
CA CYS A 702 4.82 -3.65 -10.04
C CYS A 702 5.74 -3.06 -11.11
N GLY A 703 6.64 -3.88 -11.66
CA GLY A 703 7.48 -3.56 -12.82
C GLY A 703 6.91 -4.15 -14.11
N GLU A 704 7.57 -3.87 -15.24
CA GLU A 704 7.27 -4.52 -16.52
C GLU A 704 7.57 -6.02 -16.45
N ASP A 705 6.69 -6.80 -17.04
CA ASP A 705 6.79 -8.24 -17.31
C ASP A 705 6.33 -8.39 -18.78
N SER A 706 7.18 -9.02 -19.62
CA SER A 706 7.07 -8.91 -21.09
C SER A 706 6.61 -10.20 -21.77
N ASP A 707 6.93 -11.33 -21.17
CA ASP A 707 6.61 -12.70 -21.54
C ASP A 707 5.55 -13.34 -20.62
N LEU A 708 5.09 -12.62 -19.60
CA LEU A 708 3.91 -12.91 -18.78
C LEU A 708 4.08 -14.08 -17.81
N ASP A 709 5.31 -14.42 -17.44
CA ASP A 709 5.63 -15.54 -16.56
C ASP A 709 5.58 -15.17 -15.06
N GLY A 710 5.30 -13.90 -14.75
CA GLY A 710 5.22 -13.38 -13.40
C GLY A 710 6.55 -12.87 -12.83
N TRP A 711 7.66 -12.85 -13.59
CA TRP A 711 8.91 -12.23 -13.17
C TRP A 711 9.16 -10.90 -13.90
N PRO A 712 9.64 -9.86 -13.19
CA PRO A 712 9.83 -8.56 -13.80
C PRO A 712 11.16 -8.51 -14.56
N ASN A 713 11.16 -7.88 -15.73
CA ASN A 713 12.36 -7.67 -16.57
C ASN A 713 13.55 -7.00 -15.83
N ASN A 714 13.32 -6.39 -14.66
CA ASN A 714 14.30 -5.68 -13.84
C ASN A 714 14.02 -5.88 -12.34
N ASN A 715 15.08 -5.90 -11.53
CA ASN A 715 14.98 -5.94 -10.06
C ASN A 715 14.15 -4.77 -9.52
N LEU A 716 13.14 -5.07 -8.71
CA LEU A 716 12.23 -4.10 -8.10
C LEU A 716 12.66 -3.76 -6.66
N VAL A 717 12.16 -2.64 -6.13
CA VAL A 717 12.50 -2.22 -4.75
C VAL A 717 11.94 -3.15 -3.66
N CYS A 718 11.01 -4.04 -4.01
CA CYS A 718 10.49 -5.10 -3.14
C CYS A 718 11.43 -6.32 -3.02
N ALA A 719 12.49 -6.45 -3.84
CA ALA A 719 13.38 -7.61 -3.89
C ALA A 719 14.10 -7.96 -2.56
N ALA A 720 14.15 -7.05 -1.58
CA ALA A 720 14.73 -7.30 -0.27
C ALA A 720 13.72 -7.86 0.77
N ASN A 721 12.42 -7.75 0.49
CA ASN A 721 11.33 -8.02 1.46
C ASN A 721 10.25 -8.99 0.94
N ALA A 722 10.19 -9.24 -0.37
CA ALA A 722 9.21 -10.13 -1.01
C ALA A 722 9.89 -11.43 -1.48
N THR A 723 9.17 -12.55 -1.38
CA THR A 723 9.69 -13.90 -1.68
C THR A 723 9.82 -14.17 -3.18
N TYR A 724 8.86 -13.68 -3.99
CA TYR A 724 8.73 -13.95 -5.42
C TYR A 724 8.47 -12.66 -6.21
N HIS A 725 8.53 -12.72 -7.55
CA HIS A 725 8.07 -11.69 -8.49
C HIS A 725 8.71 -10.29 -8.37
N CYS A 726 9.80 -10.13 -7.59
CA CYS A 726 10.48 -8.84 -7.40
C CYS A 726 11.95 -8.84 -7.85
N VAL A 727 12.52 -10.01 -8.16
CA VAL A 727 13.89 -10.16 -8.69
C VAL A 727 13.85 -10.09 -10.21
N LYS A 728 14.93 -9.64 -10.84
CA LYS A 728 15.09 -9.64 -12.30
C LYS A 728 15.00 -11.07 -12.82
N ASP A 729 13.99 -11.31 -13.63
CA ASP A 729 13.84 -12.40 -14.59
C ASP A 729 15.17 -12.77 -15.29
N ASN A 730 15.43 -14.07 -15.45
CA ASN A 730 16.69 -14.61 -16.01
C ASN A 730 16.58 -14.97 -17.50
N CYS A 731 15.38 -15.08 -18.09
CA CYS A 731 15.14 -15.28 -19.52
C CYS A 731 14.09 -14.32 -20.13
N PRO A 732 14.31 -12.98 -20.19
CA PRO A 732 13.23 -11.98 -20.30
C PRO A 732 12.44 -11.80 -21.60
N LEU A 733 12.39 -12.83 -22.43
CA LEU A 733 11.62 -12.94 -23.68
C LEU A 733 11.03 -14.36 -23.89
N LEU A 734 11.17 -15.27 -22.93
CA LEU A 734 10.79 -16.67 -23.00
C LEU A 734 10.27 -17.12 -21.63
N PRO A 735 8.96 -17.42 -21.48
CA PRO A 735 8.38 -17.73 -20.18
C PRO A 735 9.07 -18.92 -19.50
N ASN A 736 9.56 -18.70 -18.28
CA ASN A 736 10.19 -19.70 -17.45
C ASN A 736 9.92 -19.42 -15.97
N SER A 737 8.64 -19.41 -15.62
CA SER A 737 8.11 -18.93 -14.34
C SER A 737 8.69 -19.58 -13.08
N GLY A 738 9.35 -20.74 -13.19
CA GLY A 738 10.09 -21.38 -12.10
C GLY A 738 11.47 -20.78 -11.82
N GLN A 739 12.00 -19.98 -12.76
CA GLN A 739 13.28 -19.30 -12.69
C GLN A 739 14.46 -20.25 -12.41
N GLU A 740 14.37 -21.49 -12.87
CA GLU A 740 15.46 -22.46 -12.77
C GLU A 740 16.74 -21.88 -13.45
N ASP A 741 17.86 -22.10 -12.77
CA ASP A 741 19.21 -21.56 -13.03
C ASP A 741 20.18 -22.50 -12.29
N PHE A 742 20.53 -23.59 -12.96
CA PHE A 742 21.20 -24.74 -12.34
C PHE A 742 22.64 -24.39 -11.92
N ASP A 743 23.42 -23.78 -12.82
CA ASP A 743 24.83 -23.42 -12.58
C ASP A 743 25.05 -22.09 -11.83
N LYS A 744 24.06 -21.18 -11.84
CA LYS A 744 24.02 -19.88 -11.14
C LYS A 744 24.88 -18.79 -11.78
N ASP A 745 25.01 -18.84 -13.09
CA ASP A 745 25.49 -17.79 -14.01
C ASP A 745 24.58 -16.55 -14.01
N GLY A 746 23.27 -16.74 -13.85
CA GLY A 746 22.24 -15.69 -13.88
C GLY A 746 21.47 -15.55 -15.21
N LYS A 747 21.71 -16.48 -16.12
CA LYS A 747 20.86 -16.90 -17.24
C LYS A 747 20.08 -18.16 -16.78
N GLY A 748 18.88 -18.39 -17.29
CA GLY A 748 18.02 -19.48 -16.79
C GLY A 748 17.98 -20.68 -17.74
N ASP A 749 17.73 -21.87 -17.19
CA ASP A 749 17.70 -23.17 -17.89
C ASP A 749 16.70 -23.23 -19.08
N ALA A 750 15.80 -22.26 -19.19
CA ALA A 750 14.89 -22.15 -20.34
C ALA A 750 15.54 -21.51 -21.57
N CYS A 751 16.55 -20.67 -21.37
CA CYS A 751 17.21 -19.89 -22.41
C CYS A 751 18.73 -20.06 -22.41
N ASP A 752 19.30 -20.99 -21.63
CA ASP A 752 20.71 -21.33 -21.74
C ASP A 752 21.05 -22.09 -23.04
N GLU A 753 22.35 -22.25 -23.29
CA GLU A 753 22.91 -23.09 -24.35
C GLU A 753 23.81 -24.21 -23.77
N ASP A 754 24.02 -24.24 -22.45
CA ASP A 754 24.94 -25.09 -21.65
C ASP A 754 24.52 -24.95 -20.15
N ASP A 755 23.39 -25.57 -19.76
CA ASP A 755 22.67 -25.37 -18.47
C ASP A 755 23.52 -25.66 -17.21
N ASP A 756 24.59 -26.46 -17.33
CA ASP A 756 25.49 -26.83 -16.24
C ASP A 756 26.94 -26.35 -16.38
N ASN A 757 27.21 -25.54 -17.42
CA ASN A 757 28.49 -24.93 -17.78
C ASN A 757 29.66 -25.94 -17.90
N ASP A 758 29.40 -27.15 -18.42
CA ASP A 758 30.41 -28.18 -18.65
C ASP A 758 31.24 -27.96 -19.94
N GLY A 759 30.65 -27.25 -20.91
CA GLY A 759 31.22 -26.98 -22.22
C GLY A 759 30.72 -27.90 -23.35
N VAL A 760 29.61 -28.59 -23.13
CA VAL A 760 28.80 -29.30 -24.13
C VAL A 760 27.46 -28.57 -24.23
N GLU A 761 26.97 -28.37 -25.46
CA GLU A 761 25.68 -27.68 -25.70
C GLU A 761 24.51 -28.65 -25.38
N ASP A 762 23.43 -28.19 -24.73
CA ASP A 762 22.37 -29.06 -24.17
C ASP A 762 21.71 -29.99 -25.20
N ASP A 763 21.61 -29.56 -26.46
CA ASP A 763 21.09 -30.36 -27.59
C ASP A 763 22.01 -31.53 -28.00
N LYS A 764 23.18 -31.65 -27.35
CA LYS A 764 24.20 -32.69 -27.52
C LYS A 764 24.62 -33.31 -26.18
N ASP A 765 24.11 -32.80 -25.07
CA ASP A 765 24.43 -33.29 -23.73
C ASP A 765 23.47 -34.41 -23.32
N ASN A 766 24.02 -35.51 -22.78
CA ASN A 766 23.25 -36.61 -22.22
C ASN A 766 22.98 -36.48 -20.70
N CYS A 767 23.47 -35.42 -20.07
CA CYS A 767 23.09 -34.94 -18.74
C CYS A 767 23.07 -33.39 -18.69
N PRO A 768 22.17 -32.68 -19.40
CA PRO A 768 22.18 -31.21 -19.46
C PRO A 768 22.19 -30.50 -18.09
N LEU A 769 21.62 -31.13 -17.07
CA LEU A 769 21.54 -30.61 -15.70
C LEU A 769 22.56 -31.27 -14.74
N LEU A 770 23.70 -31.81 -15.20
CA LEU A 770 24.69 -32.45 -14.31
C LEU A 770 26.12 -32.68 -14.86
N PHE A 771 26.94 -31.62 -14.81
CA PHE A 771 28.32 -31.50 -15.28
C PHE A 771 29.02 -32.84 -15.59
N ASN A 772 29.10 -33.26 -16.84
CA ASN A 772 29.69 -34.53 -17.25
C ASN A 772 30.55 -34.47 -18.55
N PRO A 773 31.64 -33.65 -18.67
CA PRO A 773 32.24 -33.23 -19.96
C PRO A 773 32.94 -34.32 -20.82
N ARG A 774 32.74 -35.58 -20.45
CA ARG A 774 33.18 -36.77 -21.16
C ARG A 774 32.04 -37.52 -21.85
N GLN A 775 30.78 -37.16 -21.57
CA GLN A 775 29.59 -37.75 -22.21
C GLN A 775 29.69 -39.29 -22.16
N PHE A 776 29.89 -39.81 -20.95
CA PHE A 776 29.93 -41.25 -20.72
C PHE A 776 28.51 -41.76 -20.55
N ASP A 777 28.20 -42.83 -21.27
CA ASP A 777 26.92 -43.52 -21.34
C ASP A 777 27.27 -44.99 -21.63
N TYR A 778 26.85 -45.87 -20.72
CA TYR A 778 27.26 -47.27 -20.69
C TYR A 778 26.41 -48.16 -21.61
N ASP A 779 25.08 -47.99 -21.62
CA ASP A 779 24.13 -48.89 -22.29
C ASP A 779 23.42 -48.28 -23.52
N LYS A 780 23.49 -46.97 -23.69
CA LYS A 780 23.12 -46.16 -24.86
C LYS A 780 21.64 -45.92 -25.01
N ASP A 781 21.07 -45.40 -23.94
CA ASP A 781 19.70 -44.90 -23.87
C ASP A 781 19.61 -43.38 -24.09
N GLU A 782 20.75 -42.72 -24.33
CA GLU A 782 20.91 -41.27 -24.52
C GLU A 782 20.88 -40.44 -23.21
N VAL A 783 20.95 -41.10 -22.04
CA VAL A 783 21.21 -40.50 -20.72
C VAL A 783 22.63 -40.87 -20.24
N GLY A 784 23.33 -39.94 -19.57
CA GLY A 784 24.72 -40.13 -19.17
C GLY A 784 24.91 -40.78 -17.80
N ASP A 785 25.98 -41.58 -17.64
CA ASP A 785 26.43 -42.31 -16.42
C ASP A 785 26.38 -41.52 -15.09
N ARG A 786 26.29 -40.18 -15.13
CA ARG A 786 26.26 -39.31 -13.95
C ARG A 786 24.86 -38.96 -13.47
N CYS A 787 23.92 -38.78 -14.40
CA CYS A 787 22.53 -38.40 -14.14
C CYS A 787 21.57 -39.57 -14.30
N ASP A 788 22.00 -40.64 -14.97
CA ASP A 788 21.25 -41.89 -15.12
C ASP A 788 20.97 -42.54 -13.75
N ASN A 789 19.69 -42.73 -13.43
CA ASN A 789 19.19 -43.41 -12.24
C ASN A 789 19.17 -44.94 -12.38
N CYS A 790 19.43 -45.48 -13.58
CA CYS A 790 19.73 -46.89 -13.83
C CYS A 790 20.96 -47.08 -14.76
N PRO A 791 22.21 -46.74 -14.33
CA PRO A 791 23.47 -46.72 -15.12
C PRO A 791 23.90 -47.94 -15.96
N TYR A 792 23.10 -49.01 -15.97
CA TYR A 792 23.34 -50.28 -16.65
C TYR A 792 22.08 -50.87 -17.32
N VAL A 793 20.92 -50.20 -17.27
CA VAL A 793 19.62 -50.67 -17.78
C VAL A 793 18.81 -49.56 -18.50
N HIS A 794 19.15 -49.33 -19.77
CA HIS A 794 18.49 -48.43 -20.74
C HIS A 794 17.04 -48.02 -20.39
N ASN A 795 16.87 -46.79 -19.94
CA ASN A 795 15.62 -46.18 -19.51
C ASN A 795 15.59 -44.66 -19.79
N PRO A 796 15.46 -44.22 -21.06
CA PRO A 796 15.59 -42.81 -21.44
C PRO A 796 14.61 -41.85 -20.76
N ALA A 797 13.48 -42.39 -20.26
CA ALA A 797 12.45 -41.63 -19.56
C ALA A 797 12.78 -41.37 -18.07
N GLN A 798 13.80 -42.07 -17.52
CA GLN A 798 14.33 -41.88 -16.16
C GLN A 798 13.25 -41.89 -15.05
N ILE A 799 12.17 -42.65 -15.26
CA ILE A 799 11.05 -42.77 -14.32
C ILE A 799 11.56 -43.40 -13.01
N ASP A 800 11.17 -42.78 -11.90
CA ASP A 800 11.50 -43.11 -10.51
C ASP A 800 10.24 -42.83 -9.67
N THR A 801 9.46 -43.88 -9.43
CA THR A 801 8.10 -43.78 -8.88
C THR A 801 8.09 -43.29 -7.43
N ASP A 802 8.99 -43.78 -6.57
CA ASP A 802 9.12 -43.33 -5.17
C ASP A 802 10.06 -42.11 -4.97
N ASN A 803 10.76 -41.70 -6.05
CA ASN A 803 11.71 -40.58 -6.09
C ASN A 803 12.94 -40.78 -5.18
N ASN A 804 13.40 -42.02 -5.01
CA ASN A 804 14.55 -42.34 -4.16
C ASN A 804 15.93 -42.17 -4.85
N GLY A 805 15.95 -42.04 -6.18
CA GLY A 805 17.15 -41.93 -7.02
C GLY A 805 17.61 -43.22 -7.71
N GLU A 806 16.87 -44.33 -7.60
CA GLU A 806 17.03 -45.59 -8.34
C GLU A 806 15.79 -45.79 -9.23
N GLY A 807 15.97 -45.78 -10.55
CA GLY A 807 14.83 -45.77 -11.48
C GLY A 807 14.06 -47.10 -11.55
N ASP A 808 12.80 -47.04 -11.96
CA ASP A 808 11.85 -48.16 -12.08
C ASP A 808 12.41 -49.35 -12.89
N SER A 809 13.31 -49.07 -13.85
CA SER A 809 13.88 -50.07 -14.75
C SER A 809 14.94 -50.97 -14.12
N CYS A 810 15.52 -50.57 -12.99
CA CYS A 810 16.53 -51.33 -12.26
C CYS A 810 16.14 -51.68 -10.82
N ALA A 811 15.20 -50.93 -10.22
CA ALA A 811 14.59 -51.26 -8.95
C ALA A 811 13.75 -52.56 -8.98
N VAL A 812 13.60 -53.19 -7.82
CA VAL A 812 12.86 -54.47 -7.63
C VAL A 812 11.54 -54.31 -6.88
N ASP A 813 11.28 -53.07 -6.48
CA ASP A 813 10.29 -52.50 -5.55
C ASP A 813 10.38 -51.01 -5.91
N ILE A 814 9.41 -50.47 -6.66
CA ILE A 814 9.53 -49.17 -7.36
C ILE A 814 8.75 -48.04 -6.69
N ASP A 815 7.75 -48.39 -5.90
CA ASP A 815 6.96 -47.49 -5.07
C ASP A 815 7.42 -47.46 -3.58
N GLY A 816 8.33 -48.37 -3.21
CA GLY A 816 9.11 -48.30 -1.98
C GLY A 816 8.42 -48.88 -0.74
N ASP A 817 7.48 -49.81 -0.92
CA ASP A 817 6.59 -50.31 0.14
C ASP A 817 7.07 -51.60 0.86
N ASP A 818 8.30 -52.05 0.57
CA ASP A 818 8.91 -53.35 0.97
C ASP A 818 8.33 -54.60 0.22
N ILE A 819 7.46 -54.43 -0.79
CA ILE A 819 6.82 -55.51 -1.56
C ILE A 819 7.26 -55.50 -3.02
N PHE A 820 8.00 -56.54 -3.42
CA PHE A 820 8.61 -56.56 -4.75
C PHE A 820 7.56 -56.67 -5.87
N ASN A 821 7.77 -55.93 -6.97
CA ASN A 821 6.89 -55.78 -8.14
C ASN A 821 6.22 -57.07 -8.66
N GLU A 822 6.88 -58.24 -8.56
CA GLU A 822 6.33 -59.55 -9.00
C GLU A 822 5.24 -60.13 -8.07
N ARG A 823 5.08 -59.55 -6.88
CA ARG A 823 4.19 -60.02 -5.79
C ARG A 823 3.25 -58.95 -5.27
N ASP A 824 3.53 -57.70 -5.63
CA ASP A 824 2.71 -56.55 -5.34
C ASP A 824 1.47 -56.52 -6.25
N ASN A 825 0.31 -56.18 -5.67
CA ASN A 825 -0.94 -55.95 -6.37
C ASN A 825 -1.18 -54.47 -6.76
N CYS A 826 -0.34 -53.54 -6.30
CA CYS A 826 -0.27 -52.16 -6.77
C CYS A 826 1.17 -51.66 -7.04
N PRO A 827 1.90 -52.23 -8.04
CA PRO A 827 3.33 -51.93 -8.30
C PRO A 827 3.76 -50.46 -8.44
N TYR A 828 2.85 -49.49 -8.52
CA TYR A 828 3.14 -48.06 -8.65
C TYR A 828 2.50 -47.22 -7.53
N VAL A 829 1.87 -47.83 -6.51
CA VAL A 829 1.07 -47.14 -5.48
C VAL A 829 1.24 -47.82 -4.12
N TYR A 830 2.12 -47.24 -3.31
CA TYR A 830 2.49 -47.67 -1.94
C TYR A 830 1.33 -48.25 -1.13
N ASN A 831 1.29 -49.57 -0.94
CA ASN A 831 0.19 -50.26 -0.27
C ASN A 831 0.63 -51.49 0.56
N THR A 832 1.47 -51.25 1.58
CA THR A 832 2.05 -52.26 2.49
C THR A 832 1.11 -53.29 3.12
N ASP A 833 -0.21 -53.06 3.10
CA ASP A 833 -1.23 -53.96 3.61
C ASP A 833 -1.75 -54.96 2.57
N GLN A 834 -1.55 -54.68 1.27
CA GLN A 834 -1.98 -55.48 0.11
C GLN A 834 -3.46 -55.86 0.19
N SER A 835 -4.30 -54.89 0.58
CA SER A 835 -5.74 -55.08 0.56
C SER A 835 -6.22 -55.25 -0.90
N ASP A 836 -7.06 -56.26 -1.10
CA ASP A 836 -7.67 -56.68 -2.37
C ASP A 836 -9.05 -57.21 -1.97
N THR A 837 -10.05 -56.33 -2.04
CA THR A 837 -11.36 -56.52 -1.42
C THR A 837 -12.26 -57.46 -2.22
N ASP A 838 -12.12 -57.51 -3.55
CA ASP A 838 -12.94 -58.37 -4.41
C ASP A 838 -12.21 -59.60 -5.00
N GLY A 839 -10.87 -59.63 -4.94
CA GLY A 839 -10.03 -60.77 -5.28
C GLY A 839 -9.62 -60.86 -6.74
N ASP A 840 -9.54 -59.75 -7.47
CA ASP A 840 -9.20 -59.72 -8.90
C ASP A 840 -7.69 -59.75 -9.19
N GLY A 841 -6.87 -59.34 -8.22
CA GLY A 841 -5.41 -59.29 -8.29
C GLY A 841 -4.80 -57.89 -8.41
N VAL A 842 -5.61 -56.84 -8.42
CA VAL A 842 -5.25 -55.43 -8.26
C VAL A 842 -5.59 -55.00 -6.83
N GLY A 843 -4.78 -54.15 -6.21
CA GLY A 843 -5.01 -53.74 -4.82
C GLY A 843 -5.96 -52.54 -4.68
N ASP A 844 -6.67 -52.45 -3.56
CA ASP A 844 -7.69 -51.43 -3.27
C ASP A 844 -7.20 -49.97 -3.45
N GLN A 845 -5.89 -49.71 -3.41
CA GLN A 845 -5.28 -48.39 -3.58
C GLN A 845 -5.05 -47.97 -5.04
N CYS A 846 -5.03 -48.93 -5.97
CA CYS A 846 -4.79 -48.71 -7.40
C CYS A 846 -5.86 -49.32 -8.31
N ASP A 847 -6.84 -50.02 -7.74
CA ASP A 847 -8.01 -50.52 -8.45
C ASP A 847 -9.01 -49.39 -8.74
N ASN A 848 -9.38 -49.20 -10.01
CA ASN A 848 -10.41 -48.25 -10.43
C ASN A 848 -11.85 -48.74 -10.22
N CYS A 849 -12.04 -49.97 -9.71
CA CYS A 849 -13.32 -50.48 -9.19
C CYS A 849 -13.15 -51.41 -7.95
N PRO A 850 -12.71 -50.92 -6.77
CA PRO A 850 -12.34 -51.71 -5.55
C PRO A 850 -13.37 -52.70 -4.95
N LEU A 851 -14.52 -52.88 -5.59
CA LEU A 851 -15.65 -53.69 -5.15
C LEU A 851 -16.19 -54.62 -6.26
N MET A 852 -15.60 -54.64 -7.47
CA MET A 852 -16.23 -55.10 -8.73
C MET A 852 -15.31 -55.79 -9.78
N HIS A 853 -14.33 -56.60 -9.36
CA HIS A 853 -13.45 -57.51 -10.12
C HIS A 853 -13.29 -57.23 -11.63
N ASN A 854 -12.17 -56.59 -11.98
CA ASN A 854 -11.84 -56.01 -13.28
C ASN A 854 -10.31 -56.03 -13.55
N PRO A 855 -9.63 -57.20 -13.65
CA PRO A 855 -8.16 -57.26 -13.65
C PRO A 855 -7.46 -56.58 -14.83
N ASP A 856 -8.22 -56.27 -15.89
CA ASP A 856 -7.73 -55.54 -17.06
C ASP A 856 -7.71 -54.01 -16.83
N GLN A 857 -8.30 -53.51 -15.73
CA GLN A 857 -8.38 -52.11 -15.28
C GLN A 857 -8.81 -51.12 -16.37
N THR A 858 -9.65 -51.56 -17.30
CA THR A 858 -10.04 -50.76 -18.46
C THR A 858 -10.95 -49.61 -18.04
N ASP A 859 -10.54 -48.40 -18.42
CA ASP A 859 -11.27 -47.15 -18.27
C ASP A 859 -11.41 -46.57 -19.70
N ALA A 860 -12.57 -46.78 -20.32
CA ALA A 860 -12.78 -46.48 -21.73
C ALA A 860 -12.97 -44.99 -22.03
N ASP A 861 -13.40 -44.18 -21.05
CA ASP A 861 -13.63 -42.75 -21.22
C ASP A 861 -12.89 -41.85 -20.22
N ASN A 862 -11.97 -42.40 -19.45
CA ASN A 862 -10.85 -41.73 -18.77
C ASN A 862 -11.29 -40.83 -17.61
N ASP A 863 -12.29 -41.25 -16.83
CA ASP A 863 -12.77 -40.56 -15.62
C ASP A 863 -12.14 -41.08 -14.31
N LEU A 864 -11.32 -42.13 -14.37
CA LEU A 864 -10.74 -42.88 -13.24
C LEU A 864 -11.68 -43.92 -12.59
N VAL A 865 -12.84 -44.20 -13.18
CA VAL A 865 -13.79 -45.25 -12.78
C VAL A 865 -13.78 -46.37 -13.83
N GLY A 866 -13.46 -47.60 -13.43
CA GLY A 866 -13.32 -48.70 -14.40
C GLY A 866 -14.64 -49.13 -15.06
N ASP A 867 -14.56 -49.65 -16.28
CA ASP A 867 -15.68 -50.10 -17.13
C ASP A 867 -16.68 -51.09 -16.46
N GLN A 868 -16.31 -51.72 -15.34
CA GLN A 868 -17.18 -52.66 -14.60
C GLN A 868 -18.03 -51.99 -13.51
N CYS A 869 -17.60 -50.84 -13.00
CA CYS A 869 -18.31 -50.08 -11.97
C CYS A 869 -18.84 -48.73 -12.48
N ASP A 870 -18.27 -48.19 -13.56
CA ASP A 870 -18.85 -47.11 -14.34
C ASP A 870 -20.25 -47.50 -14.84
N ASN A 871 -21.22 -46.67 -14.50
CA ASN A 871 -22.58 -46.75 -14.99
C ASN A 871 -23.04 -45.46 -15.71
N ASN A 872 -22.22 -44.41 -15.75
CA ASN A 872 -22.52 -43.07 -16.28
C ASN A 872 -23.82 -42.45 -15.69
N GLU A 873 -24.38 -42.97 -14.60
CA GLU A 873 -25.54 -42.38 -13.92
C GLU A 873 -25.05 -41.32 -12.93
N ASP A 874 -24.79 -40.12 -13.44
CA ASP A 874 -24.63 -38.85 -12.71
C ASP A 874 -25.91 -38.02 -12.98
N ILE A 875 -26.62 -37.62 -11.91
CA ILE A 875 -27.95 -36.96 -12.02
C ILE A 875 -27.90 -35.43 -11.94
N ASP A 876 -26.85 -34.86 -11.36
CA ASP A 876 -26.71 -33.41 -11.19
C ASP A 876 -25.54 -32.79 -12.00
N GLU A 877 -24.84 -33.67 -12.71
CA GLU A 877 -23.86 -33.44 -13.77
C GLU A 877 -22.53 -32.88 -13.24
N ASP A 878 -22.13 -33.19 -12.01
CA ASP A 878 -20.91 -32.69 -11.37
C ASP A 878 -19.63 -33.47 -11.72
N GLY A 879 -19.75 -34.74 -12.11
CA GLY A 879 -18.65 -35.62 -12.50
C GLY A 879 -18.62 -36.95 -11.73
N HIS A 880 -19.25 -37.02 -10.55
CA HIS A 880 -19.26 -38.22 -9.71
C HIS A 880 -20.57 -39.00 -9.93
N GLN A 881 -20.47 -40.31 -10.17
CA GLN A 881 -21.67 -41.13 -10.37
C GLN A 881 -22.45 -41.35 -9.04
N ASN A 882 -23.78 -41.48 -9.13
CA ASN A 882 -24.74 -41.51 -8.01
C ASN A 882 -24.42 -42.48 -6.85
N ASN A 883 -23.55 -43.47 -7.07
CA ASN A 883 -23.13 -44.52 -6.13
C ASN A 883 -21.75 -44.29 -5.49
N GLN A 884 -21.04 -43.24 -5.92
CA GLN A 884 -19.73 -42.80 -5.41
C GLN A 884 -19.78 -41.34 -4.90
N ASP A 885 -20.73 -40.55 -5.39
CA ASP A 885 -21.01 -39.19 -4.92
C ASP A 885 -21.53 -39.16 -3.45
N ASN A 886 -20.91 -38.31 -2.62
CA ASN A 886 -21.29 -38.06 -1.23
C ASN A 886 -22.48 -37.07 -1.08
N CYS A 887 -22.89 -36.39 -2.15
CA CYS A 887 -24.10 -35.57 -2.25
C CYS A 887 -24.93 -35.79 -3.56
N PRO A 888 -25.49 -37.01 -3.84
CA PRO A 888 -26.14 -37.46 -5.10
C PRO A 888 -27.27 -36.64 -5.76
N TYR A 889 -27.54 -35.40 -5.34
CA TYR A 889 -28.56 -34.50 -5.86
C TYR A 889 -28.19 -33.00 -5.74
N ILE A 890 -26.98 -32.66 -5.29
CA ILE A 890 -26.48 -31.29 -5.12
C ILE A 890 -25.01 -31.22 -5.62
N PRO A 891 -24.74 -30.59 -6.79
CA PRO A 891 -23.41 -30.62 -7.40
C PRO A 891 -22.29 -30.10 -6.50
N ASN A 892 -21.27 -30.93 -6.29
CA ASN A 892 -20.11 -30.66 -5.46
C ASN A 892 -18.89 -31.42 -6.00
N ALA A 893 -18.47 -31.11 -7.22
CA ALA A 893 -17.49 -31.89 -7.97
C ALA A 893 -16.14 -32.10 -7.29
N ASN A 894 -15.82 -31.34 -6.22
CA ASN A 894 -14.63 -31.51 -5.38
C ASN A 894 -14.81 -32.48 -4.20
N GLN A 895 -16.01 -33.05 -4.02
CA GLN A 895 -16.41 -34.04 -3.01
C GLN A 895 -15.96 -33.71 -1.58
N ALA A 896 -15.84 -32.43 -1.25
CA ALA A 896 -15.40 -31.99 0.08
C ALA A 896 -16.33 -32.53 1.18
N ASP A 897 -15.70 -33.07 2.23
CA ASP A 897 -16.28 -33.73 3.40
C ASP A 897 -15.27 -33.50 4.54
N HIS A 898 -15.37 -32.33 5.18
CA HIS A 898 -14.32 -31.84 6.08
C HIS A 898 -14.24 -32.64 7.40
N ASP A 899 -15.38 -33.11 7.93
CA ASP A 899 -15.43 -33.94 9.14
C ASP A 899 -15.26 -35.45 8.90
N LYS A 900 -15.46 -35.91 7.66
CA LYS A 900 -15.30 -37.30 7.20
C LYS A 900 -16.38 -38.24 7.73
N ASP A 901 -17.62 -37.76 7.88
CA ASP A 901 -18.80 -38.58 8.22
C ASP A 901 -19.39 -39.34 7.02
N GLY A 902 -18.99 -38.97 5.78
CA GLY A 902 -19.42 -39.59 4.53
C GLY A 902 -20.58 -38.87 3.85
N LYS A 903 -20.84 -37.61 4.21
CA LYS A 903 -21.80 -36.71 3.56
C LYS A 903 -21.06 -35.41 3.22
N GLY A 904 -21.10 -34.99 1.96
CA GLY A 904 -20.32 -33.84 1.53
C GLY A 904 -20.87 -32.50 2.05
N ASP A 905 -19.97 -31.53 2.26
CA ASP A 905 -20.28 -30.19 2.78
C ASP A 905 -21.47 -29.52 2.06
N ALA A 906 -21.54 -29.68 0.73
CA ALA A 906 -22.58 -29.07 -0.09
C ALA A 906 -24.02 -29.54 0.22
N CYS A 907 -24.16 -30.70 0.87
CA CYS A 907 -25.42 -31.24 1.37
C CYS A 907 -25.42 -31.50 2.89
N ASP A 908 -24.36 -31.12 3.60
CA ASP A 908 -24.34 -31.02 5.05
C ASP A 908 -25.04 -29.72 5.56
N PRO A 909 -25.53 -29.76 6.80
CA PRO A 909 -25.77 -28.52 7.56
C PRO A 909 -24.82 -28.34 8.77
N ASP A 910 -23.72 -29.08 8.90
CA ASP A 910 -22.82 -29.10 10.07
C ASP A 910 -21.40 -29.60 9.63
N ASP A 911 -20.72 -28.88 8.71
CA ASP A 911 -19.51 -29.32 7.96
C ASP A 911 -18.31 -29.81 8.83
N ASP A 912 -18.25 -29.45 10.12
CA ASP A 912 -17.21 -29.87 11.07
C ASP A 912 -17.71 -30.74 12.24
N ASN A 913 -19.01 -31.10 12.21
CA ASN A 913 -19.75 -31.88 13.19
C ASN A 913 -19.62 -31.37 14.65
N ASP A 914 -19.46 -30.06 14.87
CA ASP A 914 -19.40 -29.48 16.22
C ASP A 914 -20.77 -29.37 16.93
N GLY A 915 -21.85 -29.30 16.13
CA GLY A 915 -23.22 -29.12 16.59
C GLY A 915 -23.77 -27.69 16.43
N VAL A 916 -22.99 -26.77 15.87
CA VAL A 916 -23.39 -25.43 15.42
C VAL A 916 -23.50 -25.45 13.88
N PRO A 917 -24.73 -25.39 13.32
CA PRO A 917 -24.89 -25.42 11.87
C PRO A 917 -24.24 -24.25 11.14
N ASP A 918 -23.69 -24.51 9.95
CA ASP A 918 -22.91 -23.60 9.10
C ASP A 918 -23.54 -22.21 8.93
N ASP A 919 -24.88 -22.15 8.87
CA ASP A 919 -25.65 -20.91 8.72
C ASP A 919 -25.45 -19.90 9.86
N ARG A 920 -24.82 -20.35 10.95
CA ARG A 920 -24.54 -19.61 12.18
C ARG A 920 -23.15 -19.88 12.76
N ASP A 921 -22.31 -20.62 12.06
CA ASP A 921 -20.94 -20.91 12.49
C ASP A 921 -19.97 -19.77 12.11
N ASN A 922 -19.00 -19.48 12.97
CA ASN A 922 -17.92 -18.53 12.72
C ASN A 922 -16.59 -19.17 12.29
N CYS A 923 -16.49 -20.51 12.31
CA CYS A 923 -15.40 -21.34 11.78
C CYS A 923 -15.95 -22.65 11.19
N ARG A 924 -16.86 -22.56 10.22
CA ARG A 924 -17.56 -23.67 9.54
C ARG A 924 -16.79 -25.00 9.36
N LEU A 925 -15.48 -24.94 9.09
CA LEU A 925 -14.64 -26.08 8.75
C LEU A 925 -13.70 -26.51 9.91
N ARG A 926 -13.87 -25.96 11.13
CA ARG A 926 -12.92 -26.14 12.25
C ARG A 926 -13.57 -26.14 13.63
N TYR A 927 -14.02 -27.33 14.04
CA TYR A 927 -14.67 -27.70 15.30
C TYR A 927 -14.46 -26.71 16.46
N ASN A 928 -15.49 -25.94 16.81
CA ASN A 928 -15.41 -24.90 17.84
C ASN A 928 -16.74 -24.56 18.56
N PRO A 929 -17.34 -25.50 19.32
CA PRO A 929 -18.75 -25.41 19.75
C PRO A 929 -19.06 -24.34 20.80
N GLU A 930 -18.03 -23.62 21.27
CA GLU A 930 -18.16 -22.45 22.15
C GLU A 930 -18.18 -21.12 21.37
N GLN A 931 -17.86 -21.13 20.07
CA GLN A 931 -17.91 -20.00 19.12
C GLN A 931 -17.16 -18.77 19.63
N GLU A 932 -15.93 -18.98 20.12
CA GLU A 932 -15.07 -17.92 20.69
C GLU A 932 -14.56 -17.00 19.58
N ASP A 933 -14.91 -15.71 19.71
CA ASP A 933 -14.59 -14.60 18.81
C ASP A 933 -14.23 -13.39 19.72
N SER A 934 -12.94 -13.27 20.06
CA SER A 934 -12.46 -12.37 21.11
C SER A 934 -12.31 -10.92 20.65
N ASP A 935 -12.01 -10.69 19.37
CA ASP A 935 -11.90 -9.35 18.80
C ASP A 935 -13.23 -8.84 18.20
N GLY A 936 -14.16 -9.75 17.94
CA GLY A 936 -15.53 -9.48 17.52
C GLY A 936 -15.66 -9.22 16.03
N ASP A 937 -14.79 -9.80 15.19
CA ASP A 937 -14.81 -9.66 13.74
C ASP A 937 -15.83 -10.58 13.03
N GLY A 938 -16.32 -11.61 13.72
CA GLY A 938 -17.31 -12.56 13.22
C GLY A 938 -16.73 -13.83 12.57
N ARG A 939 -15.41 -14.04 12.64
CA ARG A 939 -14.72 -15.32 12.45
C ARG A 939 -14.26 -15.82 13.82
N GLY A 940 -14.21 -17.13 14.03
CA GLY A 940 -13.75 -17.67 15.32
C GLY A 940 -12.24 -17.54 15.49
N ASP A 941 -11.78 -17.28 16.72
CA ASP A 941 -10.36 -17.13 17.08
C ASP A 941 -9.51 -18.35 16.68
N ILE A 942 -10.16 -19.51 16.55
CA ILE A 942 -9.53 -20.79 16.26
C ILE A 942 -9.16 -20.92 14.78
N CYS A 943 -10.04 -20.60 13.83
CA CYS A 943 -9.72 -20.61 12.39
C CYS A 943 -9.10 -19.27 11.93
N LYS A 944 -8.30 -18.61 12.76
CA LYS A 944 -7.72 -17.31 12.45
C LYS A 944 -6.57 -17.44 11.43
N ASP A 945 -6.64 -16.65 10.36
CA ASP A 945 -5.66 -16.59 9.24
C ASP A 945 -5.56 -17.87 8.36
N ASP A 946 -6.23 -18.96 8.75
CA ASP A 946 -6.31 -20.27 8.09
C ASP A 946 -7.73 -20.83 8.39
N PHE A 947 -8.59 -20.95 7.37
CA PHE A 947 -10.04 -21.17 7.55
C PHE A 947 -10.43 -22.65 7.58
N ASP A 948 -9.84 -23.46 6.69
CA ASP A 948 -10.08 -24.91 6.54
C ASP A 948 -9.06 -25.78 7.30
N ASN A 949 -8.06 -25.16 7.92
CA ASN A 949 -7.10 -25.77 8.84
C ASN A 949 -6.11 -26.75 8.17
N ASP A 950 -5.73 -26.46 6.93
CA ASP A 950 -4.69 -27.19 6.19
C ASP A 950 -3.23 -26.75 6.52
N ASN A 951 -3.07 -25.66 7.30
CA ASN A 951 -1.82 -24.97 7.67
C ASN A 951 -1.24 -23.98 6.63
N VAL A 952 -1.98 -23.65 5.57
CA VAL A 952 -1.67 -22.62 4.58
C VAL A 952 -2.54 -21.38 4.84
N PRO A 953 -1.96 -20.17 5.02
CA PRO A 953 -2.78 -19.00 5.32
C PRO A 953 -3.63 -18.54 4.12
N ASP A 954 -4.86 -18.09 4.39
CA ASP A 954 -5.88 -17.53 3.46
C ASP A 954 -5.35 -16.73 2.25
N ILE A 955 -4.25 -15.99 2.42
CA ILE A 955 -3.67 -15.10 1.40
C ILE A 955 -2.78 -15.82 0.37
N TYR A 956 -2.18 -16.94 0.78
CA TYR A 956 -1.30 -17.78 -0.02
C TYR A 956 -2.01 -19.02 -0.56
N ASP A 957 -3.08 -19.41 0.09
CA ASP A 957 -3.99 -20.46 -0.31
C ASP A 957 -4.77 -20.08 -1.59
N VAL A 958 -4.91 -21.05 -2.49
CA VAL A 958 -5.71 -20.94 -3.71
C VAL A 958 -7.19 -21.31 -3.50
N CYS A 959 -7.50 -22.12 -2.47
CA CYS A 959 -8.84 -22.59 -2.14
C CYS A 959 -9.10 -22.59 -0.61
N PRO A 960 -9.10 -21.41 0.06
CA PRO A 960 -9.21 -21.25 1.53
C PRO A 960 -10.58 -21.59 2.16
N GLU A 961 -11.32 -22.49 1.54
CA GLU A 961 -12.49 -23.17 2.10
C GLU A 961 -12.49 -24.67 1.70
N ASN A 962 -11.31 -25.27 1.50
CA ASN A 962 -11.10 -26.66 1.07
C ASN A 962 -9.70 -27.18 1.44
N ASN A 963 -9.62 -27.91 2.56
CA ASN A 963 -8.35 -28.41 3.13
C ASN A 963 -7.57 -29.45 2.28
N ALA A 964 -8.07 -29.80 1.09
CA ALA A 964 -7.41 -30.70 0.16
C ALA A 964 -6.55 -29.97 -0.90
N ILE A 965 -6.73 -28.65 -1.11
CA ILE A 965 -6.13 -27.90 -2.23
C ILE A 965 -5.57 -26.56 -1.77
N SER A 966 -4.26 -26.44 -1.57
CA SER A 966 -3.64 -25.18 -1.10
C SER A 966 -2.73 -24.48 -2.11
N GLU A 967 -2.24 -25.17 -3.13
CA GLU A 967 -1.36 -24.62 -4.16
C GLU A 967 -1.81 -25.02 -5.58
N THR A 968 -1.40 -24.26 -6.60
CA THR A 968 -1.55 -24.72 -7.99
C THR A 968 -0.46 -25.73 -8.31
N ASP A 969 -0.85 -26.98 -8.59
CA ASP A 969 0.06 -28.09 -8.84
C ASP A 969 -0.41 -29.03 -9.97
N PHE A 970 0.36 -29.05 -11.06
CA PHE A 970 0.26 -30.06 -12.13
C PHE A 970 1.52 -30.94 -12.21
N ARG A 971 2.20 -31.24 -11.09
CA ARG A 971 3.27 -32.27 -11.01
C ARG A 971 2.71 -33.67 -11.26
N LYS A 972 1.51 -33.94 -10.76
CA LYS A 972 0.75 -35.16 -11.02
C LYS A 972 -0.41 -34.82 -11.95
N PHE A 973 -0.47 -35.49 -13.09
CA PHE A 973 -1.57 -35.35 -14.05
C PHE A 973 -1.89 -36.67 -14.74
N GLN A 974 -3.16 -36.85 -15.09
CA GLN A 974 -3.63 -37.91 -15.95
C GLN A 974 -3.36 -37.55 -17.42
N MET A 975 -2.72 -38.47 -18.14
CA MET A 975 -2.54 -38.40 -19.59
C MET A 975 -3.77 -38.95 -20.30
N VAL A 976 -4.50 -38.10 -21.04
CA VAL A 976 -5.75 -38.47 -21.73
C VAL A 976 -5.55 -38.43 -23.25
N PRO A 977 -5.33 -39.57 -23.92
CA PRO A 977 -5.20 -39.63 -25.38
C PRO A 977 -6.56 -39.60 -26.07
N LEU A 978 -6.81 -38.60 -26.93
CA LEU A 978 -8.12 -38.39 -27.55
C LEU A 978 -8.29 -39.09 -28.92
N ASP A 979 -7.21 -39.60 -29.52
CA ASP A 979 -7.26 -40.55 -30.64
C ASP A 979 -6.23 -41.70 -30.51
N PRO A 980 -6.40 -42.63 -29.55
CA PRO A 980 -5.43 -43.71 -29.29
C PRO A 980 -5.27 -44.72 -30.45
N LYS A 981 -6.00 -44.53 -31.56
CA LYS A 981 -6.00 -45.38 -32.77
C LYS A 981 -5.59 -44.59 -34.02
N GLY A 982 -5.00 -43.40 -33.83
CA GLY A 982 -4.61 -42.45 -34.87
C GLY A 982 -3.53 -42.94 -35.83
N THR A 983 -3.19 -42.10 -36.81
CA THR A 983 -2.20 -42.42 -37.84
C THR A 983 -0.78 -41.93 -37.56
N ALA A 984 -0.60 -41.02 -36.61
CA ALA A 984 0.73 -40.59 -36.15
C ALA A 984 1.26 -41.48 -35.02
N GLN A 985 0.42 -41.77 -34.00
CA GLN A 985 0.79 -42.46 -32.76
C GLN A 985 2.04 -41.85 -32.11
N ILE A 986 2.01 -40.53 -31.97
CA ILE A 986 2.98 -39.75 -31.20
C ILE A 986 2.20 -39.15 -30.03
N ASP A 987 2.38 -39.70 -28.85
CA ASP A 987 1.78 -39.15 -27.63
C ASP A 987 2.43 -37.80 -27.27
N PRO A 988 1.70 -36.90 -26.59
CA PRO A 988 2.28 -35.66 -26.09
C PRO A 988 3.43 -35.92 -25.11
N ASN A 989 4.56 -35.23 -25.29
CA ASN A 989 5.64 -35.22 -24.31
C ASN A 989 5.56 -33.95 -23.46
N TRP A 990 5.34 -34.09 -22.15
CA TRP A 990 5.18 -32.98 -21.20
C TRP A 990 6.36 -32.91 -20.25
N VAL A 991 7.04 -31.77 -20.20
CA VAL A 991 8.10 -31.45 -19.25
C VAL A 991 7.52 -30.52 -18.18
N ILE A 992 7.76 -30.85 -16.91
CA ILE A 992 7.23 -30.11 -15.76
C ILE A 992 8.32 -29.18 -15.21
N ARG A 993 7.97 -27.91 -14.99
CA ARG A 993 8.81 -26.87 -14.39
C ARG A 993 8.03 -26.12 -13.30
N HIS A 994 8.68 -25.22 -12.57
CA HIS A 994 8.06 -24.39 -11.53
C HIS A 994 7.22 -25.22 -10.52
N GLN A 995 7.67 -26.43 -10.20
CA GLN A 995 7.01 -27.36 -9.28
C GLN A 995 5.52 -27.59 -9.62
N GLY A 996 5.18 -27.70 -10.91
CA GLY A 996 3.82 -27.97 -11.37
C GLY A 996 3.05 -26.73 -11.85
N LYS A 997 3.62 -25.52 -11.75
CA LYS A 997 3.01 -24.28 -12.28
C LYS A 997 3.47 -23.94 -13.70
N GLU A 998 4.29 -24.78 -14.31
CA GLU A 998 4.69 -24.66 -15.71
C GLU A 998 4.79 -26.03 -16.36
N LEU A 999 4.19 -26.19 -17.53
CA LEU A 999 4.34 -27.37 -18.37
C LEU A 999 4.71 -26.96 -19.78
N VAL A 1000 5.72 -27.63 -20.34
CA VAL A 1000 6.17 -27.45 -21.72
C VAL A 1000 5.89 -28.72 -22.50
N GLN A 1001 5.14 -28.60 -23.58
CA GLN A 1001 4.86 -29.68 -24.51
C GLN A 1001 5.85 -29.59 -25.68
N THR A 1002 6.60 -30.67 -25.95
CA THR A 1002 7.75 -30.62 -26.89
C THR A 1002 7.55 -31.39 -28.19
N ALA A 1003 6.45 -32.14 -28.37
CA ALA A 1003 6.28 -33.08 -29.48
C ALA A 1003 5.10 -32.70 -30.38
N ASN A 1004 5.27 -32.77 -31.70
CA ASN A 1004 4.12 -32.68 -32.62
C ASN A 1004 3.27 -33.97 -32.50
N SER A 1005 2.24 -33.92 -31.66
CA SER A 1005 1.52 -35.09 -31.15
C SER A 1005 0.09 -35.23 -31.66
N ASP A 1006 -0.45 -36.44 -31.52
CA ASP A 1006 -1.88 -36.69 -31.55
C ASP A 1006 -2.61 -35.85 -30.46
N PRO A 1007 -3.94 -35.63 -30.57
CA PRO A 1007 -4.67 -34.81 -29.61
C PRO A 1007 -4.64 -35.44 -28.22
N GLY A 1008 -4.25 -34.67 -27.22
CA GLY A 1008 -4.14 -35.15 -25.85
C GLY A 1008 -4.30 -34.04 -24.81
N ILE A 1009 -4.59 -34.47 -23.58
CA ILE A 1009 -4.77 -33.60 -22.42
C ILE A 1009 -3.86 -34.09 -21.29
N ALA A 1010 -3.21 -33.17 -20.59
CA ALA A 1010 -2.68 -33.38 -19.25
C ALA A 1010 -3.67 -32.80 -18.23
N VAL A 1011 -4.39 -33.64 -17.49
CA VAL A 1011 -5.45 -33.23 -16.54
C VAL A 1011 -4.91 -33.35 -15.11
N GLY A 1012 -4.90 -32.25 -14.35
CA GLY A 1012 -4.56 -32.28 -12.92
C GLY A 1012 -5.61 -33.07 -12.13
N TYR A 1013 -5.26 -33.54 -10.93
CA TYR A 1013 -6.19 -34.31 -10.10
C TYR A 1013 -7.16 -33.44 -9.31
N ASP A 1014 -6.80 -32.19 -9.03
CA ASP A 1014 -7.63 -31.25 -8.28
C ASP A 1014 -8.96 -30.96 -8.98
N GLU A 1015 -10.03 -31.02 -8.19
CA GLU A 1015 -11.42 -30.89 -8.64
C GLU A 1015 -12.05 -29.58 -8.15
N PHE A 1016 -12.85 -28.95 -9.01
CA PHE A 1016 -13.41 -27.64 -8.72
C PHE A 1016 -14.90 -27.55 -9.04
N SER A 1017 -15.66 -27.08 -8.05
CA SER A 1017 -17.02 -26.57 -8.27
C SER A 1017 -16.98 -25.20 -8.96
N SER A 1018 -16.44 -24.15 -8.32
CA SER A 1018 -16.31 -22.81 -8.90
C SER A 1018 -14.86 -22.38 -8.95
N VAL A 1019 -14.36 -22.01 -10.14
CA VAL A 1019 -12.92 -21.77 -10.35
C VAL A 1019 -12.65 -20.56 -11.26
N ASP A 1020 -11.61 -19.81 -10.93
CA ASP A 1020 -10.90 -18.95 -11.86
C ASP A 1020 -9.57 -19.63 -12.23
N PHE A 1021 -9.24 -19.72 -13.52
CA PHE A 1021 -8.02 -20.38 -13.99
C PHE A 1021 -7.31 -19.51 -15.02
N SER A 1022 -6.03 -19.24 -14.79
CA SER A 1022 -5.20 -18.39 -15.64
C SER A 1022 -3.84 -19.04 -15.89
N GLY A 1023 -3.21 -18.63 -16.98
CA GLY A 1023 -1.90 -19.11 -17.36
C GLY A 1023 -1.40 -18.39 -18.60
N THR A 1024 -0.12 -18.53 -18.86
CA THR A 1024 0.58 -17.91 -19.97
C THR A 1024 0.80 -18.93 -21.07
N PHE A 1025 0.32 -18.59 -22.26
CA PHE A 1025 0.43 -19.33 -23.49
C PHE A 1025 1.51 -18.70 -24.38
N TYR A 1026 2.49 -19.50 -24.77
CA TYR A 1026 3.59 -19.11 -25.66
C TYR A 1026 3.97 -20.29 -26.55
N VAL A 1027 4.35 -20.02 -27.80
CA VAL A 1027 4.82 -21.05 -28.74
C VAL A 1027 6.26 -20.71 -29.14
N ASN A 1028 7.22 -21.51 -28.67
CA ASN A 1028 8.66 -21.27 -28.82
C ASN A 1028 9.21 -21.89 -30.11
N THR A 1029 8.51 -21.70 -31.23
CA THR A 1029 8.90 -22.21 -32.54
C THR A 1029 8.23 -21.39 -33.66
N ASP A 1030 8.83 -21.38 -34.86
CA ASP A 1030 8.22 -20.92 -36.11
C ASP A 1030 7.67 -22.08 -36.96
N ARG A 1031 7.48 -23.25 -36.32
CA ARG A 1031 6.99 -24.48 -36.94
C ARG A 1031 5.56 -24.81 -36.51
N ASP A 1032 4.85 -25.34 -37.49
CA ASP A 1032 3.43 -25.67 -37.45
C ASP A 1032 2.49 -24.45 -37.27
N ASP A 1033 1.18 -24.67 -37.45
CA ASP A 1033 0.16 -23.62 -37.35
C ASP A 1033 -1.07 -24.03 -36.53
N ASP A 1034 -0.92 -25.06 -35.69
CA ASP A 1034 -1.95 -25.95 -35.15
C ASP A 1034 -2.49 -25.56 -33.76
N TYR A 1035 -3.09 -26.51 -33.02
CA TYR A 1035 -3.96 -26.24 -31.87
C TYR A 1035 -3.25 -26.45 -30.52
N ALA A 1036 -3.45 -25.49 -29.62
CA ALA A 1036 -3.16 -25.63 -28.21
C ALA A 1036 -4.15 -24.83 -27.34
N GLY A 1037 -4.19 -25.09 -26.04
CA GLY A 1037 -5.06 -24.41 -25.07
C GLY A 1037 -5.22 -25.21 -23.78
N PHE A 1038 -6.41 -25.19 -23.20
CA PHE A 1038 -6.69 -25.83 -21.90
C PHE A 1038 -8.11 -26.38 -21.80
N VAL A 1039 -8.33 -27.32 -20.89
CA VAL A 1039 -9.65 -27.85 -20.52
C VAL A 1039 -10.04 -27.41 -19.11
N PHE A 1040 -11.34 -27.41 -18.85
CA PHE A 1040 -11.90 -27.15 -17.52
C PHE A 1040 -13.26 -27.82 -17.37
N GLY A 1041 -13.64 -28.13 -16.13
CA GLY A 1041 -14.81 -28.97 -15.87
C GLY A 1041 -14.67 -30.32 -16.60
N TYR A 1042 -13.48 -30.89 -16.56
CA TYR A 1042 -13.21 -32.22 -17.08
C TYR A 1042 -13.77 -33.24 -16.09
N GLN A 1043 -14.62 -34.13 -16.59
CA GLN A 1043 -15.16 -35.26 -15.85
C GLN A 1043 -14.63 -36.54 -16.49
N SER A 1044 -14.85 -36.67 -17.80
CA SER A 1044 -14.28 -37.73 -18.63
C SER A 1044 -13.81 -37.18 -19.99
N SER A 1045 -13.08 -37.97 -20.76
CA SER A 1045 -12.71 -37.69 -22.15
C SER A 1045 -13.91 -37.58 -23.10
N SER A 1046 -15.12 -37.91 -22.64
CA SER A 1046 -16.38 -37.63 -23.32
C SER A 1046 -17.06 -36.34 -22.85
N ARG A 1047 -16.67 -35.81 -21.68
CA ARG A 1047 -17.37 -34.79 -20.89
C ARG A 1047 -16.40 -33.73 -20.34
N PHE A 1048 -16.15 -32.67 -21.11
CA PHE A 1048 -15.33 -31.53 -20.69
C PHE A 1048 -15.62 -30.24 -21.46
N TYR A 1049 -15.28 -29.08 -20.89
CA TYR A 1049 -15.12 -27.85 -21.68
C TYR A 1049 -13.67 -27.70 -22.15
N VAL A 1050 -13.48 -27.17 -23.35
CA VAL A 1050 -12.14 -26.92 -23.92
C VAL A 1050 -12.08 -25.53 -24.53
N LEU A 1051 -11.01 -24.81 -24.20
CA LEU A 1051 -10.54 -23.67 -24.95
C LEU A 1051 -9.35 -24.09 -25.80
N MET A 1052 -9.42 -23.81 -27.10
CA MET A 1052 -8.36 -24.14 -28.05
C MET A 1052 -8.15 -23.01 -29.05
N TRP A 1053 -6.90 -22.78 -29.44
CA TRP A 1053 -6.50 -21.68 -30.31
C TRP A 1053 -5.57 -22.17 -31.41
N LYS A 1054 -5.90 -21.86 -32.66
CA LYS A 1054 -5.12 -22.20 -33.85
C LYS A 1054 -4.56 -20.95 -34.54
N GLN A 1055 -3.34 -21.04 -35.08
CA GLN A 1055 -2.69 -19.92 -35.78
C GLN A 1055 -3.31 -19.66 -37.16
N VAL A 1056 -3.30 -20.65 -38.06
CA VAL A 1056 -3.78 -20.50 -39.44
C VAL A 1056 -5.01 -21.38 -39.69
N THR A 1057 -5.97 -20.90 -40.46
CA THR A 1057 -7.16 -21.69 -40.82
C THR A 1057 -6.78 -22.87 -41.72
N GLN A 1058 -7.02 -24.11 -41.26
CA GLN A 1058 -6.62 -25.35 -41.92
C GLN A 1058 -7.75 -26.40 -41.89
N THR A 1059 -7.93 -27.16 -42.98
CA THR A 1059 -8.86 -28.32 -42.99
C THR A 1059 -8.06 -29.55 -42.58
N TYR A 1060 -8.56 -30.32 -41.61
CA TYR A 1060 -7.89 -31.54 -41.15
C TYR A 1060 -7.62 -32.50 -42.31
N TRP A 1061 -6.46 -33.15 -42.31
CA TRP A 1061 -6.01 -33.99 -43.43
C TRP A 1061 -6.82 -35.29 -43.56
N GLU A 1062 -7.44 -35.79 -42.49
CA GLU A 1062 -8.37 -36.92 -42.57
C GLU A 1062 -9.81 -36.44 -42.84
N ASP A 1063 -10.28 -36.61 -44.09
CA ASP A 1063 -11.68 -36.35 -44.49
C ASP A 1063 -12.72 -37.25 -43.76
N LYS A 1064 -12.27 -38.25 -42.99
CA LYS A 1064 -13.09 -39.21 -42.22
C LYS A 1064 -12.91 -39.02 -40.71
N PRO A 1065 -13.95 -39.32 -39.91
CA PRO A 1065 -15.29 -39.76 -40.31
C PRO A 1065 -16.15 -38.61 -40.86
N THR A 1066 -15.81 -37.38 -40.49
CA THR A 1066 -16.41 -36.13 -40.96
C THR A 1066 -15.34 -35.11 -41.29
N ARG A 1067 -15.49 -34.40 -42.41
CA ARG A 1067 -14.52 -33.40 -42.85
C ARG A 1067 -14.50 -32.18 -41.91
N ALA A 1068 -13.38 -31.96 -41.23
CA ALA A 1068 -13.23 -30.94 -40.20
C ALA A 1068 -12.52 -29.68 -40.72
N TYR A 1069 -13.14 -28.52 -40.52
CA TYR A 1069 -12.56 -27.21 -40.85
C TYR A 1069 -12.18 -26.49 -39.56
N GLY A 1070 -10.89 -26.34 -39.28
CA GLY A 1070 -10.35 -25.62 -38.13
C GLY A 1070 -10.00 -24.20 -38.53
N TYR A 1071 -10.67 -23.21 -37.95
CA TYR A 1071 -10.42 -21.79 -38.18
C TYR A 1071 -9.43 -21.25 -37.15
N SER A 1072 -8.60 -20.31 -37.58
CA SER A 1072 -7.75 -19.52 -36.70
C SER A 1072 -8.59 -18.69 -35.73
N GLY A 1073 -8.11 -18.48 -34.51
CA GLY A 1073 -8.87 -17.81 -33.45
C GLY A 1073 -9.22 -18.70 -32.27
N VAL A 1074 -9.37 -18.05 -31.11
CA VAL A 1074 -9.74 -18.71 -29.85
C VAL A 1074 -11.14 -19.32 -29.99
N SER A 1075 -11.29 -20.58 -29.62
CA SER A 1075 -12.53 -21.35 -29.69
C SER A 1075 -12.85 -21.94 -28.32
N LEU A 1076 -14.02 -21.61 -27.77
CA LEU A 1076 -14.58 -22.23 -26.57
C LEU A 1076 -15.62 -23.27 -26.99
N LYS A 1077 -15.43 -24.52 -26.58
CA LYS A 1077 -16.29 -25.65 -26.94
C LYS A 1077 -16.67 -26.44 -25.69
N VAL A 1078 -17.81 -27.12 -25.77
CA VAL A 1078 -18.20 -28.19 -24.85
C VAL A 1078 -18.18 -29.51 -25.60
N VAL A 1079 -17.54 -30.51 -25.02
CA VAL A 1079 -17.48 -31.88 -25.49
C VAL A 1079 -18.51 -32.68 -24.73
N ASN A 1080 -19.41 -33.34 -25.47
CA ASN A 1080 -20.39 -34.28 -24.94
C ASN A 1080 -20.50 -35.38 -26.00
N SER A 1081 -19.58 -36.34 -25.92
CA SER A 1081 -19.33 -37.35 -26.94
C SER A 1081 -20.16 -38.61 -26.72
N THR A 1082 -20.96 -38.99 -27.73
CA THR A 1082 -21.68 -40.27 -27.72
C THR A 1082 -20.83 -41.45 -28.23
N THR A 1083 -19.52 -41.29 -28.37
CA THR A 1083 -18.61 -42.32 -28.90
C THR A 1083 -17.32 -42.52 -28.09
N GLY A 1084 -17.05 -41.68 -27.08
CA GLY A 1084 -15.72 -41.61 -26.46
C GLY A 1084 -14.64 -41.12 -27.42
N THR A 1085 -13.39 -41.46 -27.08
CA THR A 1085 -12.16 -41.13 -27.81
C THR A 1085 -12.08 -41.80 -29.19
N GLY A 1086 -11.29 -41.20 -30.10
CA GLY A 1086 -11.04 -41.72 -31.45
C GLY A 1086 -11.45 -40.78 -32.59
N GLU A 1087 -11.47 -41.32 -33.81
CA GLU A 1087 -11.61 -40.56 -35.07
C GLU A 1087 -12.82 -39.58 -35.10
N HIS A 1088 -13.93 -39.91 -34.44
CA HIS A 1088 -15.12 -39.07 -34.37
C HIS A 1088 -14.91 -37.82 -33.52
N LEU A 1089 -14.38 -37.99 -32.30
CA LEU A 1089 -14.16 -36.90 -31.37
C LEU A 1089 -13.02 -36.00 -31.85
N ARG A 1090 -11.91 -36.59 -32.31
CA ARG A 1090 -10.78 -35.88 -32.94
C ARG A 1090 -11.23 -34.91 -34.04
N ASN A 1091 -11.97 -35.39 -35.03
CA ASN A 1091 -12.43 -34.54 -36.13
C ASN A 1091 -13.45 -33.48 -35.65
N ALA A 1092 -14.25 -33.80 -34.62
CA ALA A 1092 -15.17 -32.84 -34.01
C ALA A 1092 -14.44 -31.74 -33.23
N LEU A 1093 -13.35 -32.08 -32.53
CA LEU A 1093 -12.47 -31.15 -31.82
C LEU A 1093 -11.73 -30.23 -32.79
N TRP A 1094 -11.19 -30.74 -33.90
CA TRP A 1094 -10.58 -29.88 -34.92
C TRP A 1094 -11.57 -28.91 -35.57
N HIS A 1095 -12.84 -29.31 -35.73
CA HIS A 1095 -13.81 -28.49 -36.44
C HIS A 1095 -14.27 -27.27 -35.61
N THR A 1096 -14.10 -26.06 -36.15
CA THR A 1096 -14.77 -24.85 -35.63
C THR A 1096 -16.24 -24.88 -36.05
N GLY A 1097 -17.09 -25.36 -35.16
CA GLY A 1097 -18.52 -25.54 -35.42
C GLY A 1097 -19.18 -26.52 -34.44
N ASN A 1098 -20.37 -27.00 -34.81
CA ASN A 1098 -21.09 -28.01 -34.04
C ASN A 1098 -21.07 -29.35 -34.79
N THR A 1099 -20.59 -30.39 -34.14
CA THR A 1099 -20.63 -31.77 -34.61
C THR A 1099 -21.63 -32.54 -33.73
N PRO A 1100 -22.83 -32.90 -34.25
CA PRO A 1100 -23.90 -33.49 -33.43
C PRO A 1100 -23.46 -34.78 -32.72
N GLY A 1101 -23.74 -34.86 -31.41
CA GLY A 1101 -23.36 -36.00 -30.57
C GLY A 1101 -21.87 -36.09 -30.26
N GLN A 1102 -21.10 -35.00 -30.44
CA GLN A 1102 -19.66 -34.95 -30.21
C GLN A 1102 -19.24 -33.65 -29.51
N VAL A 1103 -19.32 -32.53 -30.23
CA VAL A 1103 -18.77 -31.23 -29.79
C VAL A 1103 -19.68 -30.09 -30.22
N ARG A 1104 -19.93 -29.14 -29.31
CA ARG A 1104 -20.65 -27.89 -29.57
C ARG A 1104 -19.73 -26.71 -29.30
N THR A 1105 -19.47 -25.90 -30.31
CA THR A 1105 -18.76 -24.62 -30.12
C THR A 1105 -19.71 -23.63 -29.44
N LEU A 1106 -19.37 -23.21 -28.23
CA LEU A 1106 -20.11 -22.21 -27.45
C LEU A 1106 -19.83 -20.80 -27.98
N TRP A 1107 -18.56 -20.53 -28.26
CA TRP A 1107 -18.07 -19.23 -28.71
C TRP A 1107 -16.78 -19.41 -29.54
N HIS A 1108 -16.54 -18.50 -30.48
CA HIS A 1108 -15.31 -18.42 -31.26
C HIS A 1108 -15.03 -16.95 -31.59
N ASP A 1109 -13.76 -16.52 -31.61
CA ASP A 1109 -13.38 -15.15 -31.94
C ASP A 1109 -13.87 -14.78 -33.36
N PRO A 1110 -14.83 -13.84 -33.51
CA PRO A 1110 -15.35 -13.46 -34.82
C PRO A 1110 -14.34 -12.69 -35.69
N LYS A 1111 -13.17 -12.33 -35.15
CA LYS A 1111 -12.05 -11.74 -35.91
C LYS A 1111 -11.12 -12.83 -36.49
N ASN A 1112 -11.24 -14.07 -36.04
CA ASN A 1112 -10.42 -15.22 -36.41
C ASN A 1112 -8.90 -15.00 -36.21
N ILE A 1113 -8.50 -14.26 -35.16
CA ILE A 1113 -7.08 -13.91 -34.93
C ILE A 1113 -6.33 -15.11 -34.35
N GLY A 1114 -5.42 -15.70 -35.14
CA GLY A 1114 -4.48 -16.68 -34.64
C GLY A 1114 -3.47 -16.12 -33.65
N TRP A 1115 -2.85 -16.99 -32.85
CA TRP A 1115 -1.65 -16.67 -32.08
C TRP A 1115 -0.47 -16.36 -33.02
N LYS A 1116 0.64 -15.88 -32.47
CA LYS A 1116 1.87 -15.56 -33.21
C LYS A 1116 3.04 -16.31 -32.59
N ASP A 1117 4.00 -16.70 -33.42
CA ASP A 1117 5.28 -17.27 -33.01
C ASP A 1117 5.97 -16.38 -31.96
N TYR A 1118 6.63 -16.98 -30.98
CA TYR A 1118 7.44 -16.30 -29.96
C TYR A 1118 6.73 -15.11 -29.27
N THR A 1119 5.42 -15.23 -29.06
CA THR A 1119 4.58 -14.17 -28.49
C THR A 1119 3.84 -14.67 -27.27
N ALA A 1120 3.97 -13.95 -26.16
CA ALA A 1120 3.29 -14.26 -24.91
C ALA A 1120 1.83 -13.77 -24.88
N TYR A 1121 0.96 -14.65 -24.41
CA TYR A 1121 -0.44 -14.38 -24.18
C TYR A 1121 -0.86 -14.86 -22.80
N ARG A 1122 -1.67 -14.10 -22.07
CA ARG A 1122 -2.28 -14.57 -20.81
C ARG A 1122 -3.73 -14.91 -21.05
N TRP A 1123 -4.17 -16.11 -20.68
CA TRP A 1123 -5.61 -16.42 -20.57
C TRP A 1123 -6.11 -16.22 -19.14
N HIS A 1124 -7.41 -15.94 -19.01
CA HIS A 1124 -8.12 -15.96 -17.74
C HIS A 1124 -9.54 -16.50 -17.97
N LEU A 1125 -9.81 -17.68 -17.44
CA LEU A 1125 -11.12 -18.31 -17.31
C LEU A 1125 -11.79 -17.81 -16.02
N ILE A 1126 -13.11 -17.63 -16.08
CA ILE A 1126 -14.00 -17.51 -14.93
C ILE A 1126 -15.12 -18.53 -15.15
N HIS A 1127 -15.23 -19.54 -14.28
CA HIS A 1127 -16.25 -20.59 -14.36
C HIS A 1127 -17.06 -20.67 -13.05
N ARG A 1128 -18.40 -20.54 -13.13
CA ARG A 1128 -19.33 -20.65 -12.01
C ARG A 1128 -20.53 -21.53 -12.39
N PRO A 1129 -20.40 -22.87 -12.34
CA PRO A 1129 -21.38 -23.82 -12.91
C PRO A 1129 -22.76 -23.74 -12.27
N LYS A 1130 -22.83 -23.40 -10.97
CA LYS A 1130 -24.08 -23.08 -10.23
C LYS A 1130 -24.98 -22.04 -10.92
N THR A 1131 -24.42 -21.23 -11.82
CA THR A 1131 -25.14 -20.29 -12.69
C THR A 1131 -24.93 -20.56 -14.19
N GLY A 1132 -24.06 -21.51 -14.53
CA GLY A 1132 -23.53 -21.78 -15.86
C GLY A 1132 -22.62 -20.71 -16.44
N LEU A 1133 -22.17 -19.72 -15.65
CA LEU A 1133 -21.36 -18.63 -16.17
C LEU A 1133 -19.97 -19.13 -16.57
N ILE A 1134 -19.63 -18.93 -17.84
CA ILE A 1134 -18.27 -19.07 -18.39
C ILE A 1134 -17.86 -17.72 -18.97
N LYS A 1135 -16.69 -17.20 -18.61
CA LYS A 1135 -16.08 -16.06 -19.29
C LYS A 1135 -14.60 -16.35 -19.55
N VAL A 1136 -14.12 -16.01 -20.74
CA VAL A 1136 -12.70 -16.03 -21.06
C VAL A 1136 -12.22 -14.65 -21.50
N LEU A 1137 -11.08 -14.24 -20.95
CA LEU A 1137 -10.24 -13.16 -21.44
C LEU A 1137 -8.93 -13.73 -21.98
N VAL A 1138 -8.41 -13.15 -23.07
CA VAL A 1138 -7.02 -13.36 -23.50
C VAL A 1138 -6.36 -12.00 -23.73
N TYR A 1139 -5.13 -11.87 -23.26
CA TYR A 1139 -4.31 -10.67 -23.36
C TYR A 1139 -3.11 -10.94 -24.28
N GLU A 1140 -2.77 -9.98 -25.15
CA GLU A 1140 -1.46 -9.91 -25.83
C GLU A 1140 -0.61 -8.89 -25.07
N GLY A 1141 0.41 -9.36 -24.35
CA GLY A 1141 1.08 -8.56 -23.32
C GLY A 1141 0.06 -7.98 -22.32
N LYS A 1142 -0.07 -6.65 -22.32
CA LYS A 1142 -0.99 -5.89 -21.44
C LYS A 1142 -2.40 -5.66 -21.99
N GLN A 1143 -2.66 -6.00 -23.26
CA GLN A 1143 -3.89 -5.58 -23.94
C GLN A 1143 -4.85 -6.75 -24.14
N VAL A 1144 -6.08 -6.62 -23.65
CA VAL A 1144 -7.16 -7.59 -23.94
C VAL A 1144 -7.38 -7.66 -25.45
N MET A 1145 -7.02 -8.79 -26.06
CA MET A 1145 -7.22 -9.05 -27.49
C MET A 1145 -8.56 -9.75 -27.76
N VAL A 1146 -8.96 -10.62 -26.82
CA VAL A 1146 -10.19 -11.42 -26.83
C VAL A 1146 -10.91 -11.27 -25.48
N ASP A 1147 -12.22 -11.03 -25.55
CA ASP A 1147 -13.17 -11.20 -24.44
C ASP A 1147 -14.36 -11.97 -25.04
N SER A 1148 -14.71 -13.13 -24.48
CA SER A 1148 -15.86 -13.91 -24.92
C SER A 1148 -17.20 -13.23 -24.60
N GLY A 1149 -17.19 -12.28 -23.67
CA GLY A 1149 -18.36 -11.89 -22.90
C GLY A 1149 -18.80 -13.01 -21.94
N PRO A 1150 -19.86 -12.78 -21.14
CA PRO A 1150 -20.46 -13.83 -20.34
C PRO A 1150 -21.20 -14.83 -21.25
N ILE A 1151 -20.69 -16.04 -21.30
CA ILE A 1151 -21.33 -17.23 -21.88
C ILE A 1151 -22.07 -17.95 -20.76
N TYR A 1152 -23.18 -18.62 -21.09
CA TYR A 1152 -23.96 -19.40 -20.14
C TYR A 1152 -24.16 -20.82 -20.66
N ASP A 1153 -23.62 -21.79 -19.95
CA ASP A 1153 -23.74 -23.22 -20.24
C ASP A 1153 -23.74 -24.02 -18.94
N THR A 1154 -24.63 -25.00 -18.82
CA THR A 1154 -24.80 -25.85 -17.62
C THR A 1154 -24.74 -27.32 -18.02
N THR A 1155 -23.85 -27.69 -18.94
CA THR A 1155 -23.70 -29.10 -19.35
C THR A 1155 -22.98 -29.91 -18.27
N PHE A 1156 -21.99 -29.29 -17.61
CA PHE A 1156 -21.20 -29.88 -16.51
C PHE A 1156 -21.18 -28.89 -15.33
N ALA A 1157 -21.34 -29.41 -14.11
CA ALA A 1157 -21.53 -28.66 -12.88
C ALA A 1157 -20.24 -28.48 -12.05
N GLY A 1158 -19.10 -28.94 -12.56
CA GLY A 1158 -17.77 -28.80 -11.97
C GLY A 1158 -16.76 -29.67 -12.73
N GLY A 1159 -15.67 -30.06 -12.07
CA GLY A 1159 -14.69 -31.03 -12.53
C GLY A 1159 -13.26 -30.50 -12.56
N ARG A 1160 -12.35 -31.27 -13.17
CA ARG A 1160 -10.90 -31.05 -13.18
C ARG A 1160 -10.44 -30.01 -14.22
N LEU A 1161 -9.22 -29.52 -14.05
CA LEU A 1161 -8.51 -28.62 -14.97
C LEU A 1161 -7.42 -29.37 -15.75
N GLY A 1162 -7.03 -28.88 -16.92
CA GLY A 1162 -5.92 -29.48 -17.66
C GLY A 1162 -5.45 -28.68 -18.87
N LEU A 1163 -4.35 -29.11 -19.48
CA LEU A 1163 -3.72 -28.48 -20.64
C LEU A 1163 -3.94 -29.32 -21.89
N PHE A 1164 -4.20 -28.67 -23.02
CA PHE A 1164 -4.61 -29.32 -24.27
C PHE A 1164 -3.66 -29.00 -25.42
N VAL A 1165 -3.23 -30.03 -26.15
CA VAL A 1165 -2.52 -29.90 -27.43
C VAL A 1165 -3.15 -30.78 -28.50
N PHE A 1166 -3.01 -30.35 -29.76
CA PHE A 1166 -3.34 -31.16 -30.93
C PHE A 1166 -2.49 -30.70 -32.11
N SER A 1167 -1.46 -31.49 -32.44
CA SER A 1167 -0.56 -31.30 -33.59
C SER A 1167 0.32 -30.04 -33.56
N GLN A 1168 0.62 -29.52 -32.36
CA GLN A 1168 1.52 -28.37 -32.17
C GLN A 1168 2.66 -28.72 -31.20
N GLU A 1169 3.91 -28.47 -31.61
CA GLU A 1169 5.12 -28.64 -30.81
C GLU A 1169 5.58 -27.33 -30.12
N MET A 1170 6.42 -27.45 -29.10
CA MET A 1170 7.09 -26.36 -28.36
C MET A 1170 6.10 -25.35 -27.74
N VAL A 1171 5.06 -25.87 -27.10
CA VAL A 1171 4.03 -25.08 -26.43
C VAL A 1171 4.34 -24.93 -24.95
N TYR A 1172 4.42 -23.69 -24.48
CA TYR A 1172 4.69 -23.34 -23.09
C TYR A 1172 3.38 -22.91 -22.43
N PHE A 1173 3.06 -23.55 -21.32
CA PHE A 1173 1.95 -23.25 -20.43
C PHE A 1173 2.53 -22.84 -19.08
N SER A 1174 2.86 -21.55 -18.94
CA SER A 1174 3.69 -20.97 -17.87
C SER A 1174 2.84 -20.21 -16.83
N ASP A 1175 3.37 -20.07 -15.60
CA ASP A 1175 2.73 -19.36 -14.47
C ASP A 1175 1.23 -19.70 -14.31
N LEU A 1176 0.94 -20.99 -14.33
CA LEU A 1176 -0.39 -21.55 -14.12
C LEU A 1176 -0.88 -21.20 -12.73
N LYS A 1177 -2.11 -20.70 -12.64
CA LYS A 1177 -2.79 -20.32 -11.39
C LYS A 1177 -4.28 -20.64 -11.49
N TYR A 1178 -4.76 -21.54 -10.63
CA TYR A 1178 -6.19 -21.67 -10.33
C TYR A 1178 -6.51 -21.14 -8.94
N GLU A 1179 -7.74 -20.70 -8.72
CA GLU A 1179 -8.28 -20.33 -7.40
C GLU A 1179 -9.76 -20.75 -7.28
N CYS A 1180 -10.15 -21.28 -6.13
CA CYS A 1180 -11.56 -21.57 -5.82
C CYS A 1180 -12.32 -20.26 -5.54
N ARG A 1181 -13.53 -20.15 -6.10
CA ARG A 1181 -14.34 -18.92 -6.07
C ARG A 1181 -15.85 -19.20 -5.93
N GLY A 1182 -16.20 -20.06 -4.96
CA GLY A 1182 -17.54 -20.58 -4.61
C GLY A 1182 -18.66 -19.55 -4.51
#